data_AF-A0A7C1AKV7-F1
#
_entry.id   AF-A0A7C1AKV7-F1
#
_cell.length_a   1.000
_cell.length_b   1.000
_cell.length_c   1.000
_cell.angle_alpha   90.00
_cell.angle_beta   90.00
_cell.angle_gamma   90.00
#
_symmetry.space_group_name_H-M   'P 1'
#
loop_
_entity.id
_entity.type
_entity.pdbx_description
1 polymer ?
#
loop_
_entity_poly.entity_id
_entity_poly.type
_entity_poly.pdbx_seq_one_letter_code
_entity_poly.pdbx_strand_id
1 'polypeptide(L)'
;MDHTHIVNAGDLSRYSDTRDSQGVIPELIYLLIRQSVPDATVCRIPYGNAVNQSGLDGIVECTSGYFQFVPDGTSCWEIGTGRDPQTKATDDFRKRTKKLSDSEREKSSFVFVTPRSAGANGWEEPEQSAWIKRRLKRGWKQIRIIDGVKLADWLRDFPALGRWMASKIGITPSLGGIITPLEHWELILAQGDKDDPPLPPSIFTIARNSACAALEFLFEGKSSRLFLFAESEHDVNDFVAAFFFTLEEDKAQEYANRCLFIDDENAWRTVSELRQSHVLVASPRLGLDSERQDLQSVATRHGHGVIIPLCGALSGDNPEIIKLRSPSKSQIEAALREANYSEIRARELGGIGGGRISALRRHLLGLGSVPPYVTWDTARQLAQAGLVGQWNAKTPADIQALEELLGKGYGEWIEILRVDALRSDSPLIQTDEKWRIVARGEAWSALGNRVTDDDLNRLETMAVSVLGERDPQFDLPKEERYAASIHGKQLEHSHYLRSGLAETLALLGSRPQALSSCSLGKAETTAVLVVRALLNKADWERWASLNPLLPLLAEAAPDEFLDAVESVLVDLSTTPFHEIFSQEGGGGLGGSNYMTGLLWALEGLAWHSDYLSRVAVILADLASIDPGGNWANRPANSLADIFLPWHVQTTAPFDKRMEAIETVLKEQPEVGWSLLLALLPHSHGVTSGCHRPVWRNFIPRDWKEGVLQSEYWEQITALAELAVELAKEDTGRLVELVNRLADLPKTAHECILSHLSSDSIVALPESERLPIWEKLDELVRHHRKFSDAKWALPEEAIAKIEEAAKLLAPSSPEFKYHHLFSNRDFDLFDKKGSYDEQRKRLDGTRQAAVSEILGDRNLNAVLK
;
A
#
# COMPACT_ATOMS: atom_id res chain seq x y z
N MET A 1 -9.39 -47.44 -18.98
CA MET A 1 -8.25 -46.61 -19.44
C MET A 1 -8.83 -45.63 -20.44
N ASP A 2 -9.30 -44.48 -19.96
CA ASP A 2 -9.69 -43.41 -20.86
C ASP A 2 -8.44 -42.84 -21.53
N HIS A 3 -8.55 -42.53 -22.82
CA HIS A 3 -7.48 -42.10 -23.71
C HIS A 3 -7.02 -40.65 -23.48
N THR A 4 -7.04 -40.15 -22.24
CA THR A 4 -6.74 -38.76 -21.90
C THR A 4 -5.24 -38.56 -21.70
N HIS A 5 -4.54 -38.19 -22.79
CA HIS A 5 -3.16 -37.75 -22.75
C HIS A 5 -3.07 -36.23 -22.93
N ILE A 6 -2.33 -35.53 -22.07
CA ILE A 6 -2.10 -34.07 -22.17
C ILE A 6 -1.36 -33.74 -23.47
N VAL A 7 -0.38 -34.56 -23.85
CA VAL A 7 0.36 -34.51 -25.11
C VAL A 7 0.42 -35.93 -25.68
N ASN A 8 0.06 -36.10 -26.95
CA ASN A 8 0.19 -37.40 -27.62
C ASN A 8 1.33 -37.42 -28.65
N ALA A 9 1.65 -38.60 -29.16
CA ALA A 9 2.73 -38.80 -30.13
C ALA A 9 2.51 -38.05 -31.46
N GLY A 10 1.26 -37.77 -31.84
CA GLY A 10 0.91 -36.98 -33.01
C GLY A 10 1.22 -35.50 -32.81
N ASP A 11 0.97 -34.97 -31.62
CA ASP A 11 1.30 -33.59 -31.25
C ASP A 11 2.82 -33.36 -31.30
N LEU A 12 3.60 -34.26 -30.70
CA LEU A 12 5.07 -34.23 -30.75
C LEU A 12 5.60 -34.29 -32.18
N SER A 13 5.03 -35.17 -33.01
CA SER A 13 5.41 -35.31 -34.42
C SER A 13 5.13 -34.03 -35.22
N ARG A 14 3.96 -33.39 -35.01
CA ARG A 14 3.64 -32.09 -35.65
C ARG A 14 4.57 -30.98 -35.18
N TYR A 15 4.84 -30.91 -33.87
CA TYR A 15 5.70 -29.89 -33.30
C TYR A 15 7.15 -29.97 -33.82
N SER A 16 7.63 -31.17 -34.13
CA SER A 16 8.99 -31.39 -34.61
C SER A 16 9.33 -30.75 -35.97
N ASP A 17 8.33 -30.30 -36.74
CA ASP A 17 8.55 -29.51 -37.96
C ASP A 17 8.80 -28.01 -37.67
N THR A 18 8.62 -27.55 -36.43
CA THR A 18 8.90 -26.16 -36.03
C THR A 18 10.39 -25.93 -35.79
N ARG A 19 10.85 -24.69 -35.99
CA ARG A 19 12.24 -24.30 -35.72
C ARG A 19 12.60 -24.44 -34.24
N ASP A 20 11.65 -24.09 -33.36
CA ASP A 20 11.84 -24.07 -31.91
C ASP A 20 11.97 -25.48 -31.31
N SER A 21 11.46 -26.51 -32.00
CA SER A 21 11.59 -27.91 -31.58
C SER A 21 13.03 -28.35 -31.32
N GLN A 22 14.00 -27.77 -32.04
CA GLN A 22 15.43 -28.07 -31.87
C GLN A 22 15.96 -27.62 -30.51
N GLY A 23 15.37 -26.56 -29.91
CA GLY A 23 15.70 -26.09 -28.57
C GLY A 23 14.88 -26.75 -27.47
N VAL A 24 13.57 -26.90 -27.72
CA VAL A 24 12.58 -27.34 -26.70
C VAL A 24 12.61 -28.85 -26.46
N ILE A 25 12.85 -29.68 -27.48
CA ILE A 25 12.91 -31.14 -27.27
C ILE A 25 14.10 -31.55 -26.39
N PRO A 26 15.33 -31.04 -26.60
CA PRO A 26 16.43 -31.28 -25.64
C PRO A 26 16.10 -30.83 -24.22
N GLU A 27 15.44 -29.67 -24.05
CA GLU A 27 14.99 -29.18 -22.75
C GLU A 27 14.00 -30.14 -22.10
N LEU A 28 13.03 -30.65 -22.86
CA LEU A 28 12.08 -31.66 -22.40
C LEU A 28 12.81 -32.92 -21.89
N ILE A 29 13.80 -33.42 -22.63
CA ILE A 29 14.56 -34.61 -22.22
C ILE A 29 15.37 -34.33 -20.96
N TYR A 30 16.01 -33.17 -20.87
CA TYR A 30 16.72 -32.75 -19.66
C TYR A 30 15.77 -32.76 -18.45
N LEU A 31 14.61 -32.13 -18.56
CA LEU A 31 13.61 -32.05 -17.48
C LEU A 31 13.08 -33.44 -17.11
N LEU A 32 12.73 -34.27 -18.10
CA LEU A 32 12.26 -35.63 -17.87
C LEU A 32 13.31 -36.47 -17.14
N ILE A 33 14.59 -36.40 -17.52
CA ILE A 33 15.67 -37.15 -16.86
C ILE A 33 15.85 -36.67 -15.42
N ARG A 34 15.91 -35.36 -15.20
CA ARG A 34 16.05 -34.79 -13.84
C ARG A 34 14.92 -35.20 -12.92
N GLN A 35 13.69 -35.32 -13.44
CA GLN A 35 12.52 -35.75 -12.67
C GLN A 35 12.43 -37.27 -12.49
N SER A 36 12.91 -38.04 -13.47
CA SER A 36 12.81 -39.51 -13.45
C SER A 36 13.93 -40.19 -12.68
N VAL A 37 15.10 -39.54 -12.60
CA VAL A 37 16.34 -40.12 -12.09
C VAL A 37 16.97 -39.13 -11.09
N PRO A 38 16.43 -39.01 -9.88
CA PRO A 38 16.93 -38.06 -8.88
C PRO A 38 18.35 -38.40 -8.41
N ASP A 39 18.82 -39.64 -8.58
CA ASP A 39 20.18 -40.11 -8.28
C ASP A 39 21.19 -39.91 -9.43
N ALA A 40 20.82 -39.17 -10.48
CA ALA A 40 21.73 -38.87 -11.58
C ALA A 40 22.91 -38.00 -11.10
N THR A 41 24.12 -38.57 -11.12
CA THR A 41 25.37 -37.88 -10.75
C THR A 41 25.85 -36.92 -11.83
N VAL A 42 25.51 -37.20 -13.09
CA VAL A 42 25.76 -36.32 -14.23
C VAL A 42 24.51 -36.27 -15.10
N CYS A 43 24.02 -35.07 -15.43
CA CYS A 43 23.00 -34.87 -16.44
C CYS A 43 23.31 -33.61 -17.25
N ARG A 44 24.03 -33.79 -18.37
CA ARG A 44 24.42 -32.71 -19.28
C ARG A 44 23.71 -32.88 -20.61
N ILE A 45 22.62 -32.16 -20.82
CA ILE A 45 21.91 -32.05 -22.11
C ILE A 45 21.77 -30.55 -22.38
N PRO A 46 22.55 -29.96 -23.31
CA PRO A 46 22.40 -28.57 -23.69
C PRO A 46 21.05 -28.34 -24.39
N TYR A 47 20.37 -27.24 -24.04
CA TYR A 47 19.09 -26.84 -24.63
C TYR A 47 19.07 -25.33 -24.96
N GLY A 48 18.00 -24.86 -25.60
CA GLY A 48 17.87 -23.46 -26.02
C GLY A 48 18.96 -23.00 -27.00
N ASN A 49 19.66 -21.90 -26.68
CA ASN A 49 20.73 -21.36 -27.53
C ASN A 49 22.02 -22.20 -27.55
N ALA A 50 22.14 -23.20 -26.65
CA ALA A 50 23.35 -24.01 -26.49
C ALA A 50 23.36 -25.30 -27.33
N VAL A 51 22.33 -25.56 -28.14
CA VAL A 51 22.15 -26.82 -28.88
C VAL A 51 23.17 -27.00 -30.02
N ASN A 52 23.78 -25.92 -30.53
CA ASN A 52 24.76 -25.99 -31.64
C ASN A 52 26.21 -26.30 -31.20
N GLN A 53 26.42 -26.84 -30.00
CA GLN A 53 27.76 -27.19 -29.52
C GLN A 53 28.33 -28.43 -30.24
N SER A 54 29.61 -28.38 -30.61
CA SER A 54 30.30 -29.53 -31.21
C SER A 54 30.51 -30.62 -30.16
N GLY A 55 29.69 -31.66 -30.14
CA GLY A 55 29.73 -32.63 -29.04
C GLY A 55 28.71 -33.74 -29.17
N LEU A 56 28.58 -34.56 -28.13
CA LEU A 56 27.37 -35.37 -27.89
C LEU A 56 26.22 -34.41 -27.57
N ASP A 57 24.99 -34.74 -27.96
CA ASP A 57 23.83 -33.91 -27.59
C ASP A 57 23.51 -34.07 -26.09
N GLY A 58 23.94 -35.16 -25.46
CA GLY A 58 24.00 -35.23 -24.01
C GLY A 58 24.76 -36.42 -23.42
N ILE A 59 25.07 -36.31 -22.13
CA ILE A 59 25.65 -37.37 -21.30
C ILE A 59 24.87 -37.44 -19.99
N VAL A 60 24.45 -38.64 -19.62
CA VAL A 60 23.78 -38.90 -18.35
C VAL A 60 24.46 -40.07 -17.64
N GLU A 61 24.75 -39.90 -16.36
CA GLU A 61 25.30 -40.93 -15.47
C GLU A 61 24.39 -41.05 -14.26
N CYS A 62 23.91 -42.27 -14.02
CA CYS A 62 23.01 -42.58 -12.91
C CYS A 62 23.26 -44.00 -12.39
N THR A 63 22.94 -44.23 -11.11
CA THR A 63 23.09 -45.56 -10.51
C THR A 63 21.91 -46.44 -10.91
N SER A 64 20.70 -45.88 -10.87
CA SER A 64 19.47 -46.54 -11.27
C SER A 64 18.90 -45.91 -12.53
N GLY A 65 18.76 -46.69 -13.60
CA GLY A 65 18.04 -46.24 -14.79
C GLY A 65 16.53 -46.09 -14.55
N TYR A 66 15.83 -45.44 -15.48
CA TYR A 66 14.39 -45.26 -15.45
C TYR A 66 13.70 -46.05 -16.57
N PHE A 67 13.14 -47.21 -16.21
CA PHE A 67 12.40 -48.11 -17.11
C PHE A 67 13.05 -48.27 -18.50
N GLN A 68 12.27 -48.10 -19.56
CA GLN A 68 12.70 -48.14 -20.96
C GLN A 68 13.35 -46.84 -21.42
N PHE A 69 13.29 -45.77 -20.61
CA PHE A 69 13.67 -44.42 -21.01
C PHE A 69 15.15 -44.13 -20.72
N VAL A 70 15.59 -44.28 -19.47
CA VAL A 70 16.98 -43.99 -19.06
C VAL A 70 17.71 -45.30 -18.71
N PRO A 71 18.84 -45.64 -19.35
CA PRO A 71 19.67 -46.77 -18.95
C PRO A 71 20.42 -46.53 -17.64
N ASP A 72 20.74 -47.59 -16.90
CA ASP A 72 21.64 -47.54 -15.75
C ASP A 72 23.11 -47.35 -16.18
N GLY A 73 23.89 -46.62 -15.37
CA GLY A 73 25.27 -46.25 -15.64
C GLY A 73 25.40 -45.07 -16.61
N THR A 74 26.48 -45.03 -17.37
CA THR A 74 26.74 -43.95 -18.35
C THR A 74 25.92 -44.14 -19.62
N SER A 75 25.27 -43.08 -20.09
CA SER A 75 24.52 -43.06 -21.35
C SER A 75 24.86 -41.82 -22.19
N CYS A 76 25.04 -42.04 -23.49
CA CYS A 76 25.33 -41.03 -24.49
C CYS A 76 24.06 -40.77 -25.32
N TRP A 77 23.61 -39.52 -25.34
CA TRP A 77 22.34 -39.10 -25.93
C TRP A 77 22.56 -38.32 -27.22
N GLU A 78 21.76 -38.64 -28.24
CA GLU A 78 21.66 -37.94 -29.51
C GLU A 78 20.18 -37.63 -29.79
N ILE A 79 19.87 -36.38 -30.16
CA ILE A 79 18.50 -35.88 -30.25
C ILE A 79 18.24 -35.33 -31.65
N GLY A 80 17.16 -35.79 -32.29
CA GLY A 80 16.83 -35.41 -33.66
C GLY A 80 15.35 -35.15 -33.92
N THR A 81 15.03 -33.92 -34.33
CA THR A 81 13.67 -33.50 -34.72
C THR A 81 13.39 -33.53 -36.23
N GLY A 82 14.42 -33.82 -37.04
CA GLY A 82 14.34 -33.84 -38.51
C GLY A 82 13.40 -34.90 -39.09
N ARG A 83 13.15 -34.80 -40.41
CA ARG A 83 12.22 -35.67 -41.15
C ARG A 83 12.76 -37.07 -41.50
N ASP A 84 14.06 -37.33 -41.31
CA ASP A 84 14.66 -38.66 -41.48
C ASP A 84 15.44 -39.06 -40.22
N PRO A 85 14.71 -39.50 -39.17
CA PRO A 85 15.33 -39.93 -37.91
C PRO A 85 16.24 -41.16 -38.07
N GLN A 86 15.95 -42.09 -38.98
CA GLN A 86 16.75 -43.31 -39.15
C GLN A 86 18.13 -43.01 -39.73
N THR A 87 18.21 -42.14 -40.74
CA THR A 87 19.49 -41.72 -41.33
C THR A 87 20.31 -40.96 -40.28
N LYS A 88 19.70 -39.99 -39.59
CA LYS A 88 20.38 -39.24 -38.52
C LYS A 88 20.90 -40.16 -37.41
N ALA A 89 20.07 -41.08 -36.89
CA ALA A 89 20.49 -42.05 -35.88
C ALA A 89 21.67 -42.90 -36.34
N THR A 90 21.70 -43.28 -37.63
CA THR A 90 22.79 -44.07 -38.22
C THR A 90 24.10 -43.28 -38.27
N ASP A 91 24.03 -42.02 -38.67
CA ASP A 91 25.20 -41.15 -38.80
C ASP A 91 25.78 -40.79 -37.43
N ASP A 92 24.91 -40.41 -36.49
CA ASP A 92 25.32 -40.11 -35.12
C ASP A 92 25.90 -41.36 -34.44
N PHE A 93 25.26 -42.54 -34.57
CA PHE A 93 25.80 -43.80 -34.04
C PHE A 93 27.19 -44.13 -34.62
N ARG A 94 27.39 -43.97 -35.93
CA ARG A 94 28.69 -44.20 -36.58
C ARG A 94 29.74 -43.21 -36.07
N LYS A 95 29.38 -41.94 -35.96
CA LYS A 95 30.24 -40.86 -35.45
C LYS A 95 30.68 -41.15 -34.01
N ARG A 96 29.76 -41.54 -33.13
CA ARG A 96 30.08 -41.86 -31.73
C ARG A 96 30.88 -43.14 -31.58
N THR A 97 30.54 -44.17 -32.35
CA THR A 97 31.29 -45.44 -32.34
C THR A 97 32.74 -45.23 -32.78
N LYS A 98 33.01 -44.32 -33.72
CA LYS A 98 34.39 -43.96 -34.12
C LYS A 98 35.13 -43.10 -33.09
N LYS A 99 34.40 -42.30 -32.30
CA LYS A 99 34.98 -41.33 -31.36
C LYS A 99 35.32 -41.98 -30.01
N LEU A 100 34.50 -42.90 -29.52
CA LEU A 100 34.68 -43.56 -28.21
C LEU A 100 35.48 -44.86 -28.35
N SER A 101 36.39 -45.09 -27.39
CA SER A 101 37.18 -46.31 -27.31
C SER A 101 36.32 -47.53 -26.95
N ASP A 102 36.81 -48.74 -27.27
CA ASP A 102 36.05 -49.98 -27.01
C ASP A 102 35.71 -50.15 -25.53
N SER A 103 36.62 -49.79 -24.62
CA SER A 103 36.39 -49.87 -23.16
C SER A 103 35.33 -48.88 -22.65
N GLU A 104 35.23 -47.68 -23.25
CA GLU A 104 34.19 -46.71 -22.92
C GLU A 104 32.82 -47.16 -23.43
N ARG A 105 32.76 -47.73 -24.64
CA ARG A 105 31.51 -48.24 -25.23
C ARG A 105 30.95 -49.41 -24.44
N GLU A 106 31.80 -50.32 -23.95
CA GLU A 106 31.35 -51.45 -23.12
C GLU A 106 30.66 -51.02 -21.82
N LYS A 107 31.00 -49.84 -21.31
CA LYS A 107 30.43 -49.26 -20.09
C LYS A 107 29.30 -48.27 -20.35
N SER A 108 29.12 -47.83 -21.59
CA SER A 108 28.18 -46.77 -21.97
C SER A 108 27.02 -47.29 -22.82
N SER A 109 25.84 -46.72 -22.63
CA SER A 109 24.66 -46.99 -23.46
C SER A 109 24.47 -45.89 -24.51
N PHE A 110 24.10 -46.24 -25.74
CA PHE A 110 23.73 -45.27 -26.78
C PHE A 110 22.22 -45.05 -26.77
N VAL A 111 21.76 -43.80 -26.66
CA VAL A 111 20.34 -43.43 -26.67
C VAL A 111 20.10 -42.43 -27.79
N PHE A 112 19.19 -42.77 -28.70
CA PHE A 112 18.73 -41.85 -29.74
C PHE A 112 17.29 -41.44 -29.47
N VAL A 113 17.02 -40.14 -29.49
CA VAL A 113 15.71 -39.56 -29.22
C VAL A 113 15.16 -38.88 -30.47
N THR A 114 13.90 -39.13 -30.79
CA THR A 114 13.15 -38.39 -31.81
C THR A 114 11.69 -38.18 -31.40
N PRO A 115 11.12 -36.97 -31.55
CA PRO A 115 9.69 -36.72 -31.35
C PRO A 115 8.81 -37.29 -32.47
N ARG A 116 9.39 -37.81 -33.55
CA ARG A 116 8.68 -38.44 -34.67
C ARG A 116 8.12 -39.81 -34.26
N SER A 117 6.94 -40.14 -34.74
CA SER A 117 6.25 -41.43 -34.58
C SER A 117 6.00 -42.09 -35.94
N ALA A 118 5.29 -43.23 -36.01
CA ALA A 118 5.02 -43.96 -37.25
C ALA A 118 4.21 -43.12 -38.26
N GLY A 119 4.59 -43.12 -39.54
CA GLY A 119 3.93 -42.37 -40.62
C GLY A 119 4.89 -41.82 -41.69
N ALA A 120 4.39 -40.97 -42.60
CA ALA A 120 5.22 -40.31 -43.62
C ALA A 120 6.27 -39.42 -42.94
N ASN A 121 7.56 -39.75 -43.09
CA ASN A 121 8.71 -39.16 -42.39
C ASN A 121 8.92 -39.66 -40.92
N GLY A 122 8.36 -40.81 -40.58
CA GLY A 122 8.54 -41.51 -39.29
C GLY A 122 9.58 -42.64 -39.32
N TRP A 123 9.79 -43.30 -38.16
CA TRP A 123 10.62 -44.51 -38.03
C TRP A 123 9.83 -45.56 -37.27
N GLU A 124 9.37 -46.62 -37.94
CA GLU A 124 8.45 -47.59 -37.33
C GLU A 124 9.17 -48.57 -36.38
N GLU A 125 8.47 -49.07 -35.37
CA GLU A 125 9.03 -49.98 -34.35
C GLU A 125 9.74 -51.21 -34.96
N PRO A 126 9.17 -51.93 -35.97
CA PRO A 126 9.85 -53.08 -36.55
C PRO A 126 11.18 -52.73 -37.20
N GLU A 127 11.25 -51.54 -37.84
CA GLU A 127 12.46 -51.03 -38.48
C GLU A 127 13.49 -50.58 -37.45
N GLN A 128 13.05 -49.93 -36.36
CA GLN A 128 13.87 -49.60 -35.19
C GLN A 128 14.49 -50.86 -34.59
N SER A 129 13.67 -51.88 -34.32
CA SER A 129 14.09 -53.17 -33.78
C SER A 129 15.11 -53.88 -34.69
N ALA A 130 14.87 -53.89 -36.00
CA ALA A 130 15.82 -54.42 -36.98
C ALA A 130 17.11 -53.59 -37.06
N TRP A 131 17.04 -52.27 -36.87
CA TRP A 131 18.18 -51.37 -36.85
C TRP A 131 19.08 -51.60 -35.62
N ILE A 132 18.48 -51.78 -34.44
CA ILE A 132 19.18 -52.11 -33.18
C ILE A 132 19.88 -53.47 -33.31
N LYS A 133 19.16 -54.52 -33.72
CA LYS A 133 19.72 -55.89 -33.84
C LYS A 133 20.97 -55.94 -34.72
N ARG A 134 20.99 -55.18 -35.81
CA ARG A 134 22.16 -55.08 -36.72
C ARG A 134 23.38 -54.41 -36.08
N ARG A 135 23.22 -53.71 -34.96
CA ARG A 135 24.26 -52.87 -34.31
C ARG A 135 24.68 -53.35 -32.91
N LEU A 136 24.02 -54.35 -32.33
CA LEU A 136 24.38 -54.91 -31.01
C LEU A 136 25.85 -55.38 -30.93
N LYS A 137 26.43 -55.89 -32.02
CA LYS A 137 27.82 -56.38 -32.06
C LYS A 137 28.90 -55.29 -32.13
N ARG A 138 28.55 -54.02 -31.90
CA ARG A 138 29.48 -52.87 -32.00
C ARG A 138 30.09 -52.44 -30.65
N GLY A 139 29.89 -53.23 -29.60
CA GLY A 139 30.55 -53.08 -28.30
C GLY A 139 29.94 -52.02 -27.37
N TRP A 140 28.70 -51.59 -27.62
CA TRP A 140 27.96 -50.72 -26.68
C TRP A 140 27.26 -51.56 -25.61
N LYS A 141 27.17 -51.06 -24.36
CA LYS A 141 26.45 -51.74 -23.26
C LYS A 141 24.99 -52.01 -23.63
N GLN A 142 24.28 -50.97 -24.08
CA GLN A 142 22.91 -51.03 -24.59
C GLN A 142 22.70 -50.00 -25.71
N ILE A 143 21.70 -50.22 -26.55
CA ILE A 143 21.25 -49.27 -27.57
C ILE A 143 19.73 -49.08 -27.37
N ARG A 144 19.28 -47.83 -27.18
CA ARG A 144 17.86 -47.48 -27.03
C ARG A 144 17.45 -46.43 -28.04
N ILE A 145 16.21 -46.56 -28.53
CA ILE A 145 15.53 -45.55 -29.34
C ILE A 145 14.29 -45.11 -28.58
N ILE A 146 14.16 -43.80 -28.37
CA ILE A 146 13.01 -43.16 -27.75
C ILE A 146 12.33 -42.33 -28.84
N ASP A 147 11.26 -42.87 -29.40
CA ASP A 147 10.46 -42.21 -30.43
C ASP A 147 9.30 -41.39 -29.83
N GLY A 148 8.49 -40.74 -30.66
CA GLY A 148 7.38 -39.91 -30.20
C GLY A 148 6.35 -40.68 -29.36
N VAL A 149 6.19 -41.99 -29.59
CA VAL A 149 5.30 -42.85 -28.80
C VAL A 149 5.87 -43.05 -27.40
N LYS A 150 7.16 -43.40 -27.29
CA LYS A 150 7.83 -43.54 -26.00
C LYS A 150 7.96 -42.20 -25.27
N LEU A 151 8.14 -41.08 -25.97
CA LEU A 151 8.14 -39.77 -25.33
C LEU A 151 6.77 -39.40 -24.75
N ALA A 152 5.69 -39.67 -25.47
CA ALA A 152 4.34 -39.47 -24.96
C ALA A 152 4.05 -40.39 -23.75
N ASP A 153 4.54 -41.64 -23.78
CA ASP A 153 4.45 -42.57 -22.64
C ASP A 153 5.27 -42.09 -21.45
N TRP A 154 6.47 -41.53 -21.67
CA TRP A 154 7.28 -40.94 -20.60
C TRP A 154 6.61 -39.72 -19.97
N LEU A 155 6.07 -38.81 -20.80
CA LEU A 155 5.32 -37.64 -20.35
C LEU A 155 4.08 -37.98 -19.52
N ARG A 156 3.49 -39.17 -19.73
CA ARG A 156 2.33 -39.64 -18.97
C ARG A 156 2.62 -39.75 -17.47
N ASP A 157 3.85 -40.10 -17.11
CA ASP A 157 4.28 -40.20 -15.71
C ASP A 157 4.51 -38.81 -15.07
N PHE A 158 4.65 -37.75 -15.89
CA PHE A 158 4.98 -36.38 -15.45
C PHE A 158 3.98 -35.35 -16.01
N PRO A 159 2.75 -35.29 -15.49
CA PRO A 159 1.69 -34.43 -16.04
C PRO A 159 2.04 -32.94 -16.10
N ALA A 160 2.81 -32.42 -15.14
CA ALA A 160 3.23 -31.01 -15.14
C ALA A 160 4.18 -30.70 -16.31
N LEU A 161 5.09 -31.62 -16.65
CA LEU A 161 5.92 -31.51 -17.85
C LEU A 161 5.11 -31.70 -19.13
N GLY A 162 4.07 -32.54 -19.09
CA GLY A 162 3.07 -32.66 -20.15
C GLY A 162 2.36 -31.32 -20.41
N ARG A 163 1.91 -30.63 -19.36
CA ARG A 163 1.31 -29.28 -19.43
C ARG A 163 2.28 -28.25 -20.00
N TRP A 164 3.50 -28.20 -19.46
CA TRP A 164 4.57 -27.34 -19.97
C TRP A 164 4.80 -27.57 -21.46
N MET A 165 4.90 -28.82 -21.90
CA MET A 165 5.11 -29.16 -23.30
C MET A 165 3.91 -28.78 -24.17
N ALA A 166 2.67 -29.01 -23.70
CA ALA A 166 1.47 -28.62 -24.44
C ALA A 166 1.40 -27.10 -24.67
N SER A 167 1.78 -26.30 -23.66
CA SER A 167 1.92 -24.85 -23.78
C SER A 167 2.95 -24.48 -24.86
N LYS A 168 4.13 -25.12 -24.88
CA LYS A 168 5.15 -24.89 -25.94
C LYS A 168 4.67 -25.30 -27.34
N ILE A 169 3.85 -26.35 -27.47
CA ILE A 169 3.26 -26.76 -28.74
C ILE A 169 2.17 -25.77 -29.20
N GLY A 170 1.61 -24.98 -28.28
CA GLY A 170 0.46 -24.10 -28.56
C GLY A 170 -0.87 -24.84 -28.56
N ILE A 171 -0.96 -25.99 -27.88
CA ILE A 171 -2.21 -26.70 -27.67
C ILE A 171 -2.71 -26.29 -26.29
N THR A 172 -3.85 -25.62 -26.22
CA THR A 172 -4.52 -25.33 -24.94
C THR A 172 -5.14 -26.63 -24.43
N PRO A 173 -4.62 -27.28 -23.38
CA PRO A 173 -5.25 -28.48 -22.84
C PRO A 173 -6.44 -28.01 -22.01
N SER A 174 -7.58 -27.82 -22.66
CA SER A 174 -8.85 -27.42 -22.01
C SER A 174 -9.58 -28.60 -21.36
N LEU A 175 -8.91 -29.74 -21.12
CA LEU A 175 -9.61 -31.04 -21.01
C LEU A 175 -9.29 -31.89 -19.78
N GLY A 176 -8.73 -31.34 -18.69
CA GLY A 176 -8.35 -32.20 -17.58
C GLY A 176 -8.40 -31.64 -16.17
N GLY A 177 -8.95 -30.45 -15.94
CA GLY A 177 -9.03 -29.89 -14.58
C GLY A 177 -7.69 -29.85 -13.83
N ILE A 178 -6.57 -29.75 -14.57
CA ILE A 178 -5.20 -29.74 -14.06
C ILE A 178 -4.50 -28.47 -14.58
N ILE A 179 -3.96 -27.68 -13.66
CA ILE A 179 -3.02 -26.59 -13.95
C ILE A 179 -1.78 -26.70 -13.06
N THR A 180 -0.69 -26.04 -13.43
CA THR A 180 0.51 -25.95 -12.58
C THR A 180 0.50 -24.67 -11.73
N PRO A 181 1.28 -24.60 -10.64
CA PRO A 181 1.42 -23.36 -9.86
C PRO A 181 1.93 -22.16 -10.67
N LEU A 182 2.82 -22.40 -11.65
CA LEU A 182 3.34 -21.35 -12.53
C LEU A 182 2.26 -20.84 -13.48
N GLU A 183 1.48 -21.74 -14.08
CA GLU A 183 0.33 -21.35 -14.93
C GLU A 183 -0.71 -20.56 -14.12
N HIS A 184 -0.97 -20.96 -12.87
CA HIS A 184 -1.86 -20.21 -11.97
C HIS A 184 -1.35 -18.79 -11.70
N TRP A 185 -0.04 -18.62 -11.45
CA TRP A 185 0.55 -17.31 -11.23
C TRP A 185 0.53 -16.43 -12.49
N GLU A 186 0.80 -17.01 -13.66
CA GLU A 186 0.69 -16.30 -14.95
C GLU A 186 -0.73 -15.79 -15.19
N LEU A 187 -1.76 -16.54 -14.81
CA LEU A 187 -3.16 -16.10 -14.89
C LEU A 187 -3.45 -14.90 -13.98
N ILE A 188 -2.90 -14.88 -12.75
CA ILE A 188 -3.02 -13.73 -11.84
C ILE A 188 -2.38 -12.49 -12.47
N LEU A 189 -1.17 -12.61 -13.00
CA LEU A 189 -0.45 -11.51 -13.64
C LEU A 189 -1.15 -11.00 -14.90
N ALA A 190 -1.75 -11.89 -15.70
CA ALA A 190 -2.47 -11.53 -16.90
C ALA A 190 -3.81 -10.80 -16.62
N GLN A 191 -4.38 -11.01 -15.43
CA GLN A 191 -5.66 -10.41 -15.00
C GLN A 191 -5.50 -9.11 -14.22
N GLY A 192 -4.29 -8.79 -13.73
CA GLY A 192 -4.03 -7.58 -12.96
C GLY A 192 -4.27 -6.29 -13.75
N ASP A 193 -4.63 -5.23 -13.04
CA ASP A 193 -4.64 -3.86 -13.58
C ASP A 193 -3.26 -3.50 -14.14
N LYS A 194 -3.22 -2.88 -15.32
CA LYS A 194 -1.97 -2.54 -16.01
C LYS A 194 -1.33 -1.25 -15.48
N ASP A 195 -2.07 -0.48 -14.70
CA ASP A 195 -1.61 0.80 -14.15
C ASP A 195 -0.79 0.63 -12.86
N ASP A 196 -0.97 -0.47 -12.13
CA ASP A 196 -0.21 -0.82 -10.93
C ASP A 196 1.00 -1.73 -11.25
N PRO A 197 2.08 -1.72 -10.45
CA PRO A 197 3.14 -2.73 -10.55
C PRO A 197 2.58 -4.16 -10.36
N PRO A 198 3.24 -5.21 -10.89
CA PRO A 198 2.77 -6.59 -10.70
C PRO A 198 2.56 -6.94 -9.22
N LEU A 199 1.46 -7.63 -8.91
CA LEU A 199 1.15 -8.08 -7.55
C LEU A 199 2.31 -8.95 -7.01
N PRO A 200 2.97 -8.56 -5.90
CA PRO A 200 4.12 -9.30 -5.42
C PRO A 200 3.69 -10.64 -4.76
N PRO A 201 4.36 -11.77 -5.09
CA PRO A 201 4.09 -13.06 -4.46
C PRO A 201 4.21 -13.04 -2.92
N SER A 202 5.09 -12.19 -2.39
CA SER A 202 5.36 -12.08 -0.95
C SER A 202 4.11 -11.75 -0.12
N ILE A 203 3.09 -11.09 -0.70
CA ILE A 203 1.83 -10.79 -0.01
C ILE A 203 1.09 -12.06 0.42
N PHE A 204 1.23 -13.16 -0.33
CA PHE A 204 0.58 -14.43 0.00
C PHE A 204 1.39 -15.31 0.94
N THR A 205 2.67 -15.00 1.21
CA THR A 205 3.56 -15.80 2.07
C THR A 205 3.93 -15.09 3.37
N ILE A 206 3.83 -13.76 3.42
CA ILE A 206 4.11 -12.96 4.63
C ILE A 206 3.20 -13.37 5.78
N ALA A 207 3.77 -13.47 6.98
CA ALA A 207 3.12 -14.00 8.19
C ALA A 207 2.65 -15.48 8.11
N ARG A 208 3.02 -16.22 7.06
CA ARG A 208 2.65 -17.64 6.86
C ARG A 208 3.86 -18.59 6.89
N ASN A 209 4.92 -18.22 7.62
CA ASN A 209 6.20 -18.96 7.70
C ASN A 209 6.03 -20.44 8.09
N SER A 210 5.13 -20.76 9.03
CA SER A 210 4.87 -22.14 9.43
C SER A 210 4.23 -22.97 8.32
N ALA A 211 3.38 -22.36 7.49
CA ALA A 211 2.80 -23.00 6.31
C ALA A 211 3.87 -23.21 5.23
N CYS A 212 4.78 -22.25 5.02
CA CYS A 212 5.91 -22.41 4.08
C CYS A 212 6.82 -23.58 4.49
N ALA A 213 7.17 -23.68 5.77
CA ALA A 213 7.97 -24.79 6.29
C ALA A 213 7.25 -26.14 6.12
N ALA A 214 5.92 -26.17 6.29
CA ALA A 214 5.13 -27.38 6.09
C ALA A 214 5.05 -27.80 4.61
N LEU A 215 4.97 -26.83 3.68
CA LEU A 215 5.10 -27.12 2.24
C LEU A 215 6.46 -27.72 1.92
N GLU A 216 7.54 -27.14 2.45
CA GLU A 216 8.90 -27.66 2.24
C GLU A 216 9.03 -29.11 2.73
N PHE A 217 8.54 -29.43 3.93
CA PHE A 217 8.52 -30.82 4.41
C PHE A 217 7.68 -31.77 3.56
N LEU A 218 6.58 -31.30 2.97
CA LEU A 218 5.76 -32.09 2.05
C LEU A 218 6.53 -32.38 0.74
N PHE A 219 7.17 -31.37 0.14
CA PHE A 219 7.96 -31.54 -1.09
C PHE A 219 9.21 -32.40 -0.89
N GLU A 220 9.82 -32.36 0.29
CA GLU A 220 10.94 -33.25 0.68
C GLU A 220 10.50 -34.69 0.98
N GLY A 221 9.20 -34.99 0.96
CA GLY A 221 8.66 -36.33 1.26
C GLY A 221 8.70 -36.70 2.74
N LYS A 222 8.93 -35.73 3.65
CA LYS A 222 8.89 -35.92 5.11
C LYS A 222 7.47 -35.95 5.67
N SER A 223 6.52 -35.38 4.92
CA SER A 223 5.08 -35.52 5.15
C SER A 223 4.42 -36.04 3.88
N SER A 224 3.27 -36.71 4.03
CA SER A 224 2.43 -37.15 2.91
C SER A 224 1.15 -36.33 2.76
N ARG A 225 0.77 -35.54 3.78
CA ARG A 225 -0.49 -34.80 3.78
C ARG A 225 -0.38 -33.48 4.54
N LEU A 226 -1.03 -32.46 4.01
CA LEU A 226 -1.13 -31.14 4.60
C LEU A 226 -2.56 -30.61 4.52
N PHE A 227 -3.10 -30.18 5.66
CA PHE A 227 -4.39 -29.49 5.74
C PHE A 227 -4.18 -28.00 5.92
N LEU A 228 -4.66 -27.21 4.96
CA LEU A 228 -4.57 -25.76 4.99
C LEU A 228 -5.96 -25.17 5.17
N PHE A 229 -6.18 -24.46 6.26
CA PHE A 229 -7.44 -23.75 6.47
C PHE A 229 -7.41 -22.42 5.71
N ALA A 230 -8.24 -22.35 4.68
CA ALA A 230 -8.24 -21.30 3.67
C ALA A 230 -9.28 -20.23 3.99
N GLU A 231 -8.91 -18.96 3.84
CA GLU A 231 -9.86 -17.85 4.02
C GLU A 231 -10.77 -17.66 2.80
N SER A 232 -10.38 -18.16 1.62
CA SER A 232 -11.20 -18.14 0.40
C SER A 232 -10.87 -19.32 -0.51
N GLU A 233 -11.68 -19.55 -1.56
CA GLU A 233 -11.52 -20.67 -2.50
C GLU A 233 -10.15 -20.72 -3.19
N HIS A 234 -9.56 -19.55 -3.49
CA HIS A 234 -8.28 -19.45 -4.20
C HIS A 234 -7.05 -19.31 -3.27
N ASP A 235 -7.25 -19.08 -1.97
CA ASP A 235 -6.19 -18.72 -1.02
C ASP A 235 -5.06 -19.77 -0.96
N VAL A 236 -5.39 -21.06 -1.01
CA VAL A 236 -4.38 -22.14 -1.03
C VAL A 236 -3.60 -22.17 -2.33
N ASN A 237 -4.26 -22.03 -3.48
CA ASN A 237 -3.59 -22.02 -4.77
C ASN A 237 -2.67 -20.81 -4.92
N ASP A 238 -3.14 -19.63 -4.50
CA ASP A 238 -2.35 -18.40 -4.50
C ASP A 238 -1.14 -18.52 -3.57
N PHE A 239 -1.33 -19.06 -2.36
CA PHE A 239 -0.25 -19.31 -1.40
C PHE A 239 0.79 -20.29 -1.93
N VAL A 240 0.35 -21.45 -2.45
CA VAL A 240 1.26 -22.47 -2.97
C VAL A 240 2.01 -21.96 -4.20
N ALA A 241 1.35 -21.22 -5.10
CA ALA A 241 2.03 -20.59 -6.25
C ALA A 241 3.06 -19.55 -5.78
N ALA A 242 2.70 -18.71 -4.82
CA ALA A 242 3.62 -17.71 -4.26
C ALA A 242 4.82 -18.31 -3.52
N PHE A 243 4.66 -19.50 -2.90
CA PHE A 243 5.74 -20.21 -2.22
C PHE A 243 6.92 -20.53 -3.14
N PHE A 244 6.69 -20.83 -4.43
CA PHE A 244 7.78 -21.11 -5.37
C PHE A 244 8.72 -19.91 -5.56
N PHE A 245 8.21 -18.69 -5.45
CA PHE A 245 9.02 -17.47 -5.54
C PHE A 245 9.86 -17.19 -4.29
N THR A 246 9.69 -17.99 -3.23
CA THR A 246 10.55 -17.93 -2.02
C THR A 246 11.75 -18.87 -2.08
N LEU A 247 11.79 -19.76 -3.09
CA LEU A 247 12.82 -20.77 -3.25
C LEU A 247 13.91 -20.32 -4.24
N GLU A 248 15.08 -20.96 -4.17
CA GLU A 248 16.10 -20.84 -5.22
C GLU A 248 15.57 -21.42 -6.55
N GLU A 249 15.99 -20.86 -7.68
CA GLU A 249 15.46 -21.14 -9.02
C GLU A 249 15.46 -22.64 -9.37
N ASP A 250 16.57 -23.35 -9.10
CA ASP A 250 16.68 -24.79 -9.36
C ASP A 250 15.68 -25.61 -8.53
N LYS A 251 15.51 -25.27 -7.26
CA LYS A 251 14.58 -25.95 -6.33
C LYS A 251 13.13 -25.64 -6.68
N ALA A 252 12.84 -24.39 -7.04
CA ALA A 252 11.52 -23.95 -7.50
C ALA A 252 11.10 -24.73 -8.75
N GLN A 253 12.00 -24.84 -9.75
CA GLN A 253 11.72 -25.58 -10.98
C GLN A 253 11.51 -27.07 -10.71
N GLU A 254 12.32 -27.69 -9.84
CA GLU A 254 12.16 -29.09 -9.46
C GLU A 254 10.78 -29.35 -8.86
N TYR A 255 10.36 -28.53 -7.90
CA TYR A 255 9.07 -28.68 -7.23
C TYR A 255 7.90 -28.37 -8.17
N ALA A 256 8.03 -27.36 -9.03
CA ALA A 256 6.97 -26.96 -9.96
C ALA A 256 6.67 -28.08 -10.97
N ASN A 257 7.70 -28.83 -11.39
CA ASN A 257 7.56 -29.98 -12.29
C ASN A 257 6.84 -31.19 -11.66
N ARG A 258 6.57 -31.17 -10.35
CA ARG A 258 5.90 -32.24 -9.60
C ARG A 258 4.62 -31.77 -8.91
N CYS A 259 4.27 -30.49 -9.01
CA CYS A 259 3.12 -29.91 -8.34
C CYS A 259 1.96 -29.69 -9.33
N LEU A 260 0.76 -30.16 -8.94
CA LEU A 260 -0.44 -30.10 -9.78
C LEU A 260 -1.61 -29.55 -8.96
N PHE A 261 -2.28 -28.53 -9.48
CA PHE A 261 -3.56 -28.04 -8.96
C PHE A 261 -4.67 -28.76 -9.71
N ILE A 262 -5.55 -29.44 -8.98
CA ILE A 262 -6.55 -30.34 -9.56
C ILE A 262 -7.95 -29.95 -9.07
N ASP A 263 -8.86 -29.68 -10.00
CA ASP A 263 -10.26 -29.36 -9.71
C ASP A 263 -11.28 -30.37 -10.23
N ASP A 264 -10.84 -31.37 -11.01
CA ASP A 264 -11.67 -32.44 -11.56
C ASP A 264 -11.42 -33.80 -10.87
N GLU A 265 -12.51 -34.55 -10.64
CA GLU A 265 -12.48 -35.84 -9.94
C GLU A 265 -11.78 -36.94 -10.76
N ASN A 266 -12.00 -36.99 -12.08
CA ASN A 266 -11.39 -38.00 -12.93
C ASN A 266 -9.90 -37.73 -13.08
N ALA A 267 -9.51 -36.46 -13.17
CA ALA A 267 -8.14 -36.02 -13.12
C ALA A 267 -7.46 -36.42 -11.81
N TRP A 268 -8.12 -36.20 -10.66
CA TRP A 268 -7.61 -36.63 -9.37
C TRP A 268 -7.35 -38.14 -9.32
N ARG A 269 -8.33 -38.96 -9.73
CA ARG A 269 -8.18 -40.42 -9.77
C ARG A 269 -7.03 -40.84 -10.67
N THR A 270 -6.95 -40.28 -11.86
CA THR A 270 -5.93 -40.62 -12.86
C THR A 270 -4.53 -40.29 -12.34
N VAL A 271 -4.35 -39.10 -11.75
CA VAL A 271 -3.05 -38.66 -11.23
C VAL A 271 -2.65 -39.41 -9.97
N SER A 272 -3.61 -39.77 -9.11
CA SER A 272 -3.37 -40.53 -7.87
C SER A 272 -2.92 -41.98 -8.09
N GLU A 273 -3.14 -42.52 -9.30
CA GLU A 273 -2.70 -43.86 -9.71
C GLU A 273 -1.33 -43.84 -10.42
N LEU A 274 -0.72 -42.66 -10.60
CA LEU A 274 0.59 -42.56 -11.23
C LEU A 274 1.65 -43.20 -10.34
N ARG A 275 2.67 -43.76 -10.99
CA ARG A 275 3.77 -44.45 -10.31
C ARG A 275 4.75 -43.49 -9.66
N GLN A 276 4.83 -42.27 -10.19
CA GLN A 276 5.75 -41.23 -9.72
C GLN A 276 5.11 -40.37 -8.65
N SER A 277 5.88 -40.07 -7.60
CA SER A 277 5.43 -39.21 -6.51
C SER A 277 5.31 -37.76 -6.98
N HIS A 278 4.10 -37.24 -6.87
CA HIS A 278 3.71 -35.85 -7.17
C HIS A 278 3.14 -35.19 -5.91
N VAL A 279 3.08 -33.85 -5.91
CA VAL A 279 2.35 -33.06 -4.90
C VAL A 279 1.06 -32.53 -5.52
N LEU A 280 -0.07 -32.98 -4.98
CA LEU A 280 -1.40 -32.70 -5.50
C LEU A 280 -2.11 -31.69 -4.61
N VAL A 281 -2.51 -30.56 -5.18
CA VAL A 281 -3.31 -29.53 -4.50
C VAL A 281 -4.74 -29.66 -4.96
N ALA A 282 -5.61 -30.02 -4.03
CA ALA A 282 -7.02 -30.20 -4.33
C ALA A 282 -7.74 -28.85 -4.40
N SER A 283 -8.70 -28.73 -5.32
CA SER A 283 -9.74 -27.70 -5.25
C SER A 283 -10.74 -28.05 -4.13
N PRO A 284 -11.27 -27.05 -3.40
CA PRO A 284 -12.37 -27.27 -2.45
C PRO A 284 -13.58 -27.99 -3.08
N ARG A 285 -13.81 -27.81 -4.38
CA ARG A 285 -14.91 -28.42 -5.13
C ARG A 285 -14.86 -29.95 -5.20
N LEU A 286 -13.69 -30.54 -4.95
CA LEU A 286 -13.53 -32.00 -4.95
C LEU A 286 -14.12 -32.67 -3.71
N GLY A 287 -14.44 -31.92 -2.64
CA GLY A 287 -15.04 -32.46 -1.42
C GLY A 287 -14.16 -33.49 -0.70
N LEU A 288 -12.83 -33.37 -0.86
CA LEU A 288 -11.90 -34.33 -0.26
C LEU A 288 -11.91 -34.26 1.26
N ASP A 289 -12.14 -33.09 1.85
CA ASP A 289 -12.16 -32.84 3.30
C ASP A 289 -13.29 -33.57 4.06
N SER A 290 -14.34 -33.99 3.34
CA SER A 290 -15.58 -34.50 3.92
C SER A 290 -16.01 -35.83 3.27
N GLU A 291 -16.60 -35.77 2.09
CA GLU A 291 -17.30 -36.90 1.46
C GLU A 291 -16.36 -37.92 0.81
N ARG A 292 -15.15 -37.50 0.42
CA ARG A 292 -14.25 -38.29 -0.45
C ARG A 292 -12.85 -38.49 0.14
N GLN A 293 -12.81 -38.85 1.42
CA GLN A 293 -11.56 -39.17 2.12
C GLN A 293 -10.84 -40.41 1.55
N ASP A 294 -11.56 -41.28 0.86
CA ASP A 294 -11.03 -42.42 0.14
C ASP A 294 -10.06 -42.00 -0.99
N LEU A 295 -10.39 -40.94 -1.73
CA LEU A 295 -9.53 -40.39 -2.79
C LEU A 295 -8.20 -39.82 -2.24
N GLN A 296 -8.20 -39.29 -1.01
CA GLN A 296 -6.96 -38.89 -0.34
C GLN A 296 -6.08 -40.10 -0.02
N SER A 297 -6.72 -41.18 0.44
CA SER A 297 -6.04 -42.41 0.85
C SER A 297 -5.39 -43.12 -0.33
N VAL A 298 -6.00 -43.05 -1.53
CA VAL A 298 -5.42 -43.60 -2.76
C VAL A 298 -4.13 -42.87 -3.13
N ALA A 299 -4.15 -41.54 -3.16
CA ALA A 299 -2.98 -40.73 -3.50
C ALA A 299 -1.81 -40.95 -2.52
N THR A 300 -2.09 -40.88 -1.22
CA THR A 300 -1.05 -41.05 -0.18
C THR A 300 -0.46 -42.47 -0.16
N ARG A 301 -1.26 -43.52 -0.44
CA ARG A 301 -0.76 -44.91 -0.55
C ARG A 301 0.20 -45.11 -1.72
N HIS A 302 0.04 -44.37 -2.81
CA HIS A 302 0.95 -44.37 -3.96
C HIS A 302 2.15 -43.42 -3.77
N GLY A 303 2.30 -42.81 -2.58
CA GLY A 303 3.45 -41.98 -2.24
C GLY A 303 3.34 -40.53 -2.72
N HIS A 304 2.14 -40.08 -3.13
CA HIS A 304 1.90 -38.67 -3.44
C HIS A 304 1.78 -37.83 -2.17
N GLY A 305 2.30 -36.60 -2.21
CA GLY A 305 2.01 -35.57 -1.24
C GLY A 305 0.67 -34.92 -1.56
N VAL A 306 -0.18 -34.68 -0.56
CA VAL A 306 -1.53 -34.14 -0.77
C VAL A 306 -1.74 -32.87 0.05
N ILE A 307 -2.15 -31.78 -0.60
CA ILE A 307 -2.57 -30.52 0.03
C ILE A 307 -4.08 -30.40 -0.09
N ILE A 308 -4.75 -30.24 1.05
CA ILE A 308 -6.21 -30.20 1.14
C ILE A 308 -6.63 -28.84 1.71
N PRO A 309 -7.29 -27.98 0.92
CA PRO A 309 -7.91 -26.78 1.44
C PRO A 309 -9.12 -27.18 2.29
N LEU A 310 -9.20 -26.57 3.48
CA LEU A 310 -10.36 -26.65 4.35
C LEU A 310 -11.08 -25.30 4.31
N CYS A 311 -12.35 -25.31 3.91
CA CYS A 311 -13.20 -24.11 3.84
C CYS A 311 -14.42 -24.28 4.76
N GLY A 312 -14.70 -23.30 5.62
CA GLY A 312 -15.87 -23.29 6.50
C GLY A 312 -15.58 -23.41 8.00
N ALA A 313 -16.59 -23.79 8.79
CA ALA A 313 -16.49 -23.82 10.24
C ALA A 313 -15.67 -25.04 10.73
N LEU A 314 -14.41 -24.83 11.12
CA LEU A 314 -13.63 -25.88 11.80
C LEU A 314 -14.09 -26.05 13.24
N SER A 315 -14.39 -27.29 13.62
CA SER A 315 -14.62 -27.66 15.02
C SER A 315 -13.29 -28.03 15.69
N GLY A 316 -12.74 -27.12 16.50
CA GLY A 316 -11.58 -27.36 17.38
C GLY A 316 -10.21 -26.93 16.81
N ASP A 317 -9.25 -26.74 17.71
CA ASP A 317 -7.83 -26.54 17.36
C ASP A 317 -7.18 -27.92 17.14
N ASN A 318 -7.21 -28.39 15.89
CA ASN A 318 -6.40 -29.53 15.49
C ASN A 318 -4.99 -29.03 15.13
N PRO A 319 -3.92 -29.47 15.85
CA PRO A 319 -2.56 -29.04 15.57
C PRO A 319 -2.05 -29.47 14.18
N GLU A 320 -2.71 -30.43 13.52
CA GLU A 320 -2.40 -30.85 12.14
C GLU A 320 -2.94 -29.88 11.06
N ILE A 321 -3.81 -28.93 11.44
CA ILE A 321 -4.40 -27.96 10.50
C ILE A 321 -3.67 -26.62 10.63
N ILE A 322 -3.10 -26.15 9.53
CA ILE A 322 -2.40 -24.86 9.48
C ILE A 322 -3.35 -23.80 8.93
N LYS A 323 -3.61 -22.74 9.71
CA LYS A 323 -4.47 -21.62 9.31
C LYS A 323 -3.70 -20.62 8.45
N LEU A 324 -4.17 -20.36 7.22
CA LEU A 324 -3.60 -19.36 6.31
C LEU A 324 -4.11 -17.95 6.65
N ARG A 325 -3.64 -17.41 7.78
CA ARG A 325 -4.07 -16.09 8.24
C ARG A 325 -3.75 -15.01 7.20
N SER A 326 -4.69 -14.10 6.96
CA SER A 326 -4.43 -12.88 6.21
C SER A 326 -3.37 -12.01 6.91
N PRO A 327 -2.45 -11.39 6.15
CA PRO A 327 -1.47 -10.46 6.71
C PRO A 327 -2.13 -9.18 7.23
N SER A 328 -1.46 -8.50 8.17
CA SER A 328 -1.92 -7.20 8.68
C SER A 328 -1.82 -6.12 7.60
N LYS A 329 -2.59 -5.03 7.77
CA LYS A 329 -2.50 -3.83 6.91
C LYS A 329 -1.05 -3.36 6.75
N SER A 330 -0.31 -3.24 7.86
CA SER A 330 1.11 -2.82 7.84
C SER A 330 2.03 -3.78 7.08
N GLN A 331 1.76 -5.09 7.14
CA GLN A 331 2.51 -6.10 6.39
C GLN A 331 2.24 -6.02 4.89
N ILE A 332 0.98 -5.81 4.51
CA ILE A 332 0.59 -5.58 3.10
C ILE A 332 1.28 -4.32 2.56
N GLU A 333 1.20 -3.21 3.30
CA GLU A 333 1.84 -1.95 2.91
C GLU A 333 3.35 -2.12 2.69
N ALA A 334 4.04 -2.78 3.62
CA ALA A 334 5.48 -3.03 3.51
C ALA A 334 5.82 -3.86 2.27
N ALA A 335 5.08 -4.96 2.02
CA ALA A 335 5.30 -5.81 0.86
C ALA A 335 5.04 -5.08 -0.48
N LEU A 336 4.04 -4.20 -0.52
CA LEU A 336 3.76 -3.38 -1.71
C LEU A 336 4.87 -2.33 -1.95
N ARG A 337 5.39 -1.68 -0.90
CA ARG A 337 6.52 -0.74 -1.03
C ARG A 337 7.77 -1.42 -1.57
N GLU A 338 8.08 -2.63 -1.08
CA GLU A 338 9.20 -3.44 -1.60
C GLU A 338 9.01 -3.80 -3.08
N ALA A 339 7.75 -3.90 -3.53
CA ALA A 339 7.38 -4.11 -4.93
C ALA A 339 7.27 -2.83 -5.77
N ASN A 340 7.82 -1.70 -5.29
CA ASN A 340 7.83 -0.39 -5.95
C ASN A 340 6.46 0.28 -6.12
N TYR A 341 5.48 -0.05 -5.28
CA TYR A 341 4.28 0.77 -5.14
C TYR A 341 4.65 2.08 -4.42
N SER A 342 3.98 3.18 -4.79
CA SER A 342 4.11 4.43 -4.03
C SER A 342 3.59 4.25 -2.59
N GLU A 343 4.14 5.02 -1.65
CA GLU A 343 3.71 4.99 -0.23
C GLU A 343 2.19 5.15 -0.09
N ILE A 344 1.61 6.02 -0.91
CA ILE A 344 0.18 6.34 -0.93
C ILE A 344 -0.63 5.16 -1.46
N ARG A 345 -0.22 4.60 -2.61
CA ARG A 345 -0.92 3.46 -3.20
C ARG A 345 -0.83 2.23 -2.31
N ALA A 346 0.31 2.00 -1.67
CA ALA A 346 0.49 0.93 -0.70
C ALA A 346 -0.47 1.06 0.50
N ARG A 347 -0.60 2.27 1.07
CA ARG A 347 -1.51 2.56 2.20
C ARG A 347 -2.98 2.40 1.82
N GLU A 348 -3.36 2.83 0.62
CA GLU A 348 -4.71 2.65 0.07
C GLU A 348 -5.05 1.14 -0.06
N LEU A 349 -4.20 0.39 -0.77
CA LEU A 349 -4.37 -1.05 -0.99
C LEU A 349 -4.34 -1.86 0.32
N GLY A 350 -3.48 -1.46 1.27
CA GLY A 350 -3.46 -2.05 2.61
C GLY A 350 -4.78 -1.87 3.38
N GLY A 351 -5.55 -0.82 3.08
CA GLY A 351 -6.87 -0.56 3.67
C GLY A 351 -8.01 -1.31 2.99
N ILE A 352 -7.99 -1.46 1.66
CA ILE A 352 -9.10 -2.00 0.85
C ILE A 352 -9.56 -3.38 1.32
N GLY A 353 -8.62 -4.28 1.62
CA GLY A 353 -8.95 -5.65 2.04
C GLY A 353 -9.62 -5.74 3.41
N GLY A 354 -9.58 -4.68 4.24
CA GLY A 354 -10.14 -4.70 5.60
C GLY A 354 -9.57 -5.81 6.50
N GLY A 355 -8.35 -6.28 6.21
CA GLY A 355 -7.73 -7.44 6.86
C GLY A 355 -8.00 -8.79 6.16
N ARG A 356 -8.53 -8.79 4.93
CA ARG A 356 -8.70 -9.97 4.07
C ARG A 356 -7.92 -9.83 2.78
N ILE A 357 -6.98 -10.75 2.56
CA ILE A 357 -6.20 -10.82 1.32
C ILE A 357 -7.07 -11.17 0.10
N SER A 358 -8.14 -11.94 0.29
CA SER A 358 -9.08 -12.32 -0.78
C SER A 358 -9.78 -11.09 -1.38
N ALA A 359 -10.22 -10.15 -0.55
CA ALA A 359 -10.83 -8.90 -1.00
C ALA A 359 -9.82 -7.99 -1.72
N LEU A 360 -8.58 -7.90 -1.22
CA LEU A 360 -7.51 -7.17 -1.91
C LEU A 360 -7.20 -7.80 -3.28
N ARG A 361 -7.10 -9.13 -3.34
CA ARG A 361 -6.90 -9.87 -4.59
C ARG A 361 -8.02 -9.57 -5.58
N ARG A 362 -9.29 -9.64 -5.16
CA ARG A 362 -10.43 -9.30 -6.03
C ARG A 362 -10.36 -7.86 -6.53
N HIS A 363 -10.00 -6.91 -5.67
CA HIS A 363 -9.85 -5.52 -6.06
C HIS A 363 -8.78 -5.35 -7.16
N LEU A 364 -7.62 -5.98 -7.00
CA LEU A 364 -6.49 -5.86 -7.95
C LEU A 364 -6.72 -6.61 -9.27
N LEU A 365 -7.51 -7.69 -9.26
CA LEU A 365 -7.90 -8.42 -10.47
C LEU A 365 -9.13 -7.80 -11.18
N GLY A 366 -9.73 -6.77 -10.60
CA GLY A 366 -10.88 -6.07 -11.15
C GLY A 366 -12.20 -6.87 -11.14
N LEU A 367 -13.10 -6.54 -12.06
CA LEU A 367 -14.50 -7.01 -12.15
C LEU A 367 -14.67 -8.54 -12.40
N GLY A 368 -13.58 -9.32 -12.45
CA GLY A 368 -13.60 -10.73 -12.82
C GLY A 368 -14.04 -11.70 -11.71
N SER A 369 -13.97 -11.32 -10.43
CA SER A 369 -14.35 -12.20 -9.32
C SER A 369 -15.27 -11.51 -8.32
N VAL A 370 -16.57 -11.77 -8.48
CA VAL A 370 -17.60 -11.34 -7.52
C VAL A 370 -17.43 -12.17 -6.24
N PRO A 371 -17.46 -11.56 -5.04
CA PRO A 371 -17.38 -12.32 -3.81
C PRO A 371 -18.54 -13.32 -3.68
N PRO A 372 -18.31 -14.52 -3.11
CA PRO A 372 -19.29 -15.61 -3.10
C PRO A 372 -20.56 -15.25 -2.32
N TYR A 373 -20.44 -14.41 -1.29
CA TYR A 373 -21.54 -14.00 -0.44
C TYR A 373 -22.65 -13.21 -1.14
N VAL A 374 -22.41 -12.75 -2.36
CA VAL A 374 -23.45 -12.12 -3.20
C VAL A 374 -24.52 -13.13 -3.61
N THR A 375 -24.19 -14.41 -3.69
CA THR A 375 -25.13 -15.46 -4.12
C THR A 375 -25.77 -16.23 -2.97
N TRP A 376 -25.41 -15.91 -1.72
CA TRP A 376 -26.00 -16.58 -0.56
C TRP A 376 -27.46 -16.18 -0.39
N ASP A 377 -28.29 -17.11 0.09
CA ASP A 377 -29.71 -16.85 0.41
C ASP A 377 -29.89 -15.72 1.45
N THR A 378 -28.85 -15.48 2.24
CA THR A 378 -28.76 -14.48 3.30
C THR A 378 -28.17 -13.14 2.84
N ALA A 379 -27.91 -12.96 1.53
CA ALA A 379 -27.27 -11.75 0.99
C ALA A 379 -28.02 -10.45 1.34
N ARG A 380 -29.35 -10.50 1.50
CA ARG A 380 -30.14 -9.34 1.94
C ARG A 380 -29.88 -8.99 3.41
N GLN A 381 -29.79 -10.00 4.29
CA GLN A 381 -29.47 -9.83 5.70
C GLN A 381 -28.04 -9.32 5.86
N LEU A 382 -27.11 -9.81 5.05
CA LEU A 382 -25.74 -9.27 4.99
C LEU A 382 -25.70 -7.82 4.49
N ALA A 383 -26.54 -7.44 3.53
CA ALA A 383 -26.65 -6.04 3.11
C ALA A 383 -27.13 -5.14 4.26
N GLN A 384 -28.09 -5.60 5.08
CA GLN A 384 -28.54 -4.88 6.27
C GLN A 384 -27.43 -4.79 7.33
N ALA A 385 -26.67 -5.86 7.56
CA ALA A 385 -25.48 -5.81 8.41
C ALA A 385 -24.44 -4.83 7.85
N GLY A 386 -24.35 -4.71 6.52
CA GLY A 386 -23.58 -3.70 5.80
C GLY A 386 -24.06 -2.26 6.01
N LEU A 387 -25.34 -2.00 6.30
CA LEU A 387 -25.79 -0.65 6.66
C LEU A 387 -25.36 -0.26 8.08
N VAL A 388 -25.38 -1.21 9.01
CA VAL A 388 -24.91 -1.01 10.38
C VAL A 388 -23.38 -0.91 10.43
N GLY A 389 -22.71 -1.75 9.65
CA GLY A 389 -21.26 -1.87 9.59
C GLY A 389 -20.64 -2.62 10.75
N GLN A 390 -20.81 -2.12 11.98
CA GLN A 390 -20.23 -2.71 13.19
C GLN A 390 -21.15 -2.48 14.38
N TRP A 391 -21.20 -3.41 15.34
CA TRP A 391 -22.00 -3.24 16.57
C TRP A 391 -21.52 -4.18 17.68
N ASN A 392 -21.93 -3.91 18.91
CA ASN A 392 -21.66 -4.78 20.07
C ASN A 392 -22.96 -5.35 20.63
N ALA A 393 -23.19 -6.65 20.43
CA ALA A 393 -24.41 -7.32 20.91
C ALA A 393 -24.43 -7.53 22.43
N LYS A 394 -23.39 -7.12 23.17
CA LYS A 394 -23.45 -7.00 24.64
C LYS A 394 -24.04 -5.67 25.10
N THR A 395 -24.18 -4.70 24.22
CA THR A 395 -24.74 -3.38 24.52
C THR A 395 -26.23 -3.39 24.18
N PRO A 396 -27.15 -3.28 25.16
CA PRO A 396 -28.59 -3.32 24.89
C PRO A 396 -29.09 -2.19 23.98
N ALA A 397 -28.50 -0.99 24.10
CA ALA A 397 -28.83 0.16 23.26
C ALA A 397 -28.50 -0.11 21.77
N ASP A 398 -27.36 -0.76 21.48
CA ASP A 398 -27.03 -1.18 20.12
C ASP A 398 -28.08 -2.16 19.57
N ILE A 399 -28.48 -3.15 20.37
CA ILE A 399 -29.52 -4.12 19.97
C ILE A 399 -30.82 -3.40 19.64
N GLN A 400 -31.28 -2.51 20.52
CA GLN A 400 -32.52 -1.74 20.31
C GLN A 400 -32.46 -0.94 19.00
N ALA A 401 -31.36 -0.21 18.77
CA ALA A 401 -31.18 0.57 17.55
C ALA A 401 -31.20 -0.32 16.28
N LEU A 402 -30.62 -1.53 16.35
CA LEU A 402 -30.69 -2.50 15.26
C LEU A 402 -32.12 -3.02 15.04
N GLU A 403 -32.88 -3.30 16.10
CA GLU A 403 -34.28 -3.76 15.97
C GLU A 403 -35.16 -2.71 15.29
N GLU A 404 -34.95 -1.43 15.60
CA GLU A 404 -35.62 -0.31 14.93
C GLU A 404 -35.25 -0.22 13.44
N LEU A 405 -33.97 -0.35 13.10
CA LEU A 405 -33.50 -0.39 11.71
C LEU A 405 -34.11 -1.57 10.94
N LEU A 406 -34.03 -2.77 11.51
CA LEU A 406 -34.46 -4.01 10.86
C LEU A 406 -36.00 -4.13 10.82
N GLY A 407 -36.70 -3.48 11.75
CA GLY A 407 -38.15 -3.60 11.96
C GLY A 407 -38.58 -5.00 12.40
N LYS A 408 -37.68 -5.75 13.05
CA LYS A 408 -37.90 -7.11 13.57
C LYS A 408 -36.91 -7.38 14.71
N GLY A 409 -37.14 -8.46 15.46
CA GLY A 409 -36.28 -8.84 16.59
C GLY A 409 -34.85 -9.20 16.17
N TYR A 410 -33.86 -8.71 16.92
CA TYR A 410 -32.44 -8.91 16.64
C TYR A 410 -32.07 -10.40 16.68
N GLY A 411 -32.61 -11.14 17.66
CA GLY A 411 -32.35 -12.57 17.84
C GLY A 411 -32.69 -13.40 16.60
N GLU A 412 -33.84 -13.15 15.97
CA GLU A 412 -34.26 -13.88 14.76
C GLU A 412 -33.33 -13.59 13.57
N TRP A 413 -32.86 -12.34 13.46
CA TRP A 413 -32.00 -11.91 12.38
C TRP A 413 -30.55 -12.41 12.55
N ILE A 414 -29.99 -12.32 13.75
CA ILE A 414 -28.59 -12.68 13.99
C ILE A 414 -28.34 -14.18 13.91
N GLU A 415 -29.29 -15.02 14.33
CA GLU A 415 -29.14 -16.48 14.24
C GLU A 415 -28.97 -16.97 12.79
N ILE A 416 -29.56 -16.27 11.83
CA ILE A 416 -29.33 -16.52 10.39
C ILE A 416 -27.87 -16.22 10.02
N LEU A 417 -27.34 -15.08 10.50
CA LEU A 417 -26.00 -14.60 10.15
C LEU A 417 -24.86 -15.27 10.92
N ARG A 418 -25.12 -15.93 12.06
CA ARG A 418 -24.11 -16.69 12.81
C ARG A 418 -23.46 -17.77 11.96
N VAL A 419 -24.24 -18.44 11.12
CA VAL A 419 -23.72 -19.45 10.18
C VAL A 419 -22.82 -18.79 9.13
N ASP A 420 -23.22 -17.62 8.62
CA ASP A 420 -22.47 -16.89 7.62
C ASP A 420 -21.14 -16.37 8.14
N ALA A 421 -21.05 -15.93 9.40
CA ALA A 421 -19.80 -15.47 10.00
C ALA A 421 -18.72 -16.57 10.10
N LEU A 422 -19.13 -17.85 10.04
CA LEU A 422 -18.23 -19.01 10.05
C LEU A 422 -17.88 -19.52 8.64
N ARG A 423 -18.54 -18.99 7.59
CA ARG A 423 -18.23 -19.36 6.20
C ARG A 423 -16.90 -18.75 5.76
N SER A 424 -16.17 -19.48 4.92
CA SER A 424 -15.01 -18.91 4.23
C SER A 424 -15.43 -17.69 3.41
N ASP A 425 -14.54 -16.70 3.37
CA ASP A 425 -14.69 -15.45 2.63
C ASP A 425 -15.90 -14.60 3.05
N SER A 426 -16.47 -14.87 4.24
CA SER A 426 -17.55 -14.05 4.80
C SER A 426 -17.08 -12.61 5.02
N PRO A 427 -17.90 -11.62 4.62
CA PRO A 427 -17.61 -10.23 4.92
C PRO A 427 -17.95 -9.92 6.38
N LEU A 428 -18.66 -10.81 7.09
CA LEU A 428 -19.05 -10.64 8.48
C LEU A 428 -18.11 -11.42 9.39
N ILE A 429 -17.52 -10.73 10.37
CA ILE A 429 -16.72 -11.35 11.43
C ILE A 429 -17.36 -11.12 12.79
N GLN A 430 -17.17 -12.10 13.68
CA GLN A 430 -17.63 -12.05 15.06
C GLN A 430 -16.47 -12.33 16.01
N THR A 431 -16.36 -11.55 17.08
CA THR A 431 -15.48 -11.86 18.21
C THR A 431 -16.10 -11.33 19.50
N ASP A 432 -16.37 -12.21 20.47
CA ASP A 432 -16.94 -11.84 21.77
C ASP A 432 -18.24 -11.00 21.65
N GLU A 433 -19.15 -11.43 20.76
CA GLU A 433 -20.40 -10.73 20.43
C GLU A 433 -20.21 -9.32 19.84
N LYS A 434 -18.99 -8.97 19.43
CA LYS A 434 -18.70 -7.80 18.58
C LYS A 434 -18.72 -8.25 17.13
N TRP A 435 -19.50 -7.53 16.33
CA TRP A 435 -19.76 -7.85 14.94
C TRP A 435 -19.22 -6.74 14.06
N ARG A 436 -18.63 -7.12 12.92
CA ARG A 436 -18.08 -6.16 11.97
C ARG A 436 -18.13 -6.71 10.55
N ILE A 437 -18.51 -5.85 9.61
CA ILE A 437 -18.31 -6.06 8.19
C ILE A 437 -16.87 -5.64 7.83
N VAL A 438 -16.09 -6.56 7.26
CA VAL A 438 -14.76 -6.31 6.70
C VAL A 438 -14.85 -6.02 5.21
N ALA A 439 -13.79 -5.44 4.63
CA ALA A 439 -13.76 -5.01 3.22
C ALA A 439 -15.03 -4.22 2.83
N ARG A 440 -15.38 -3.22 3.66
CA ARG A 440 -16.64 -2.46 3.60
C ARG A 440 -16.96 -1.92 2.21
N GLY A 441 -15.94 -1.41 1.49
CA GLY A 441 -16.10 -0.93 0.12
C GLY A 441 -16.47 -2.02 -0.90
N GLU A 442 -15.94 -3.24 -0.75
CA GLU A 442 -16.32 -4.39 -1.57
C GLU A 442 -17.75 -4.83 -1.23
N ALA A 443 -18.03 -5.05 0.05
CA ALA A 443 -19.35 -5.48 0.51
C ALA A 443 -20.45 -4.48 0.10
N TRP A 444 -20.18 -3.17 0.21
CA TRP A 444 -21.07 -2.10 -0.24
C TRP A 444 -21.38 -2.20 -1.74
N SER A 445 -20.35 -2.35 -2.56
CA SER A 445 -20.50 -2.44 -4.02
C SER A 445 -21.20 -3.73 -4.45
N ALA A 446 -20.97 -4.82 -3.72
CA ALA A 446 -21.45 -6.14 -4.06
C ALA A 446 -22.89 -6.43 -3.57
N LEU A 447 -23.28 -5.85 -2.43
CA LEU A 447 -24.57 -6.08 -1.78
C LEU A 447 -25.51 -4.86 -1.82
N GLY A 448 -25.02 -3.69 -2.19
CA GLY A 448 -25.77 -2.42 -2.16
C GLY A 448 -27.07 -2.43 -2.96
N ASN A 449 -27.15 -3.21 -4.04
CA ASN A 449 -28.35 -3.38 -4.85
C ASN A 449 -29.53 -4.01 -4.10
N ARG A 450 -29.32 -4.48 -2.86
CA ARG A 450 -30.37 -5.04 -2.00
C ARG A 450 -30.90 -4.05 -0.98
N VAL A 451 -30.31 -2.85 -0.86
CA VAL A 451 -30.77 -1.78 0.03
C VAL A 451 -31.94 -1.05 -0.63
N THR A 452 -32.92 -0.68 0.18
CA THR A 452 -34.16 -0.02 -0.25
C THR A 452 -34.33 1.35 0.39
N ASP A 453 -35.21 2.18 -0.15
CA ASP A 453 -35.55 3.49 0.42
C ASP A 453 -36.02 3.40 1.88
N ASP A 454 -36.77 2.34 2.23
CA ASP A 454 -37.24 2.10 3.60
C ASP A 454 -36.08 1.83 4.56
N ASP A 455 -35.05 1.11 4.12
CA ASP A 455 -33.84 0.91 4.94
C ASP A 455 -33.14 2.25 5.18
N LEU A 456 -33.04 3.10 4.16
CA LEU A 456 -32.40 4.41 4.28
C LEU A 456 -33.18 5.36 5.18
N ASN A 457 -34.52 5.34 5.13
CA ASN A 457 -35.37 6.12 6.03
C ASN A 457 -35.16 5.71 7.51
N ARG A 458 -35.04 4.42 7.78
CA ARG A 458 -34.79 3.91 9.13
C ARG A 458 -33.34 4.17 9.58
N LEU A 459 -32.38 4.03 8.66
CA LEU A 459 -30.98 4.38 8.89
C LEU A 459 -30.82 5.85 9.26
N GLU A 460 -31.52 6.75 8.56
CA GLU A 460 -31.53 8.19 8.86
C GLU A 460 -31.96 8.44 10.31
N THR A 461 -33.10 7.85 10.71
CA THR A 461 -33.65 7.98 12.07
C THR A 461 -32.66 7.42 13.11
N MET A 462 -32.12 6.22 12.86
CA MET A 462 -31.15 5.56 13.72
C MET A 462 -29.86 6.38 13.84
N ALA A 463 -29.31 6.87 12.74
CA ALA A 463 -28.06 7.62 12.72
C ALA A 463 -28.17 8.93 13.48
N VAL A 464 -29.27 9.67 13.32
CA VAL A 464 -29.51 10.91 14.09
C VAL A 464 -29.62 10.60 15.59
N SER A 465 -30.34 9.55 15.99
CA SER A 465 -30.48 9.17 17.40
C SER A 465 -29.15 8.72 18.01
N VAL A 466 -28.45 7.79 17.35
CA VAL A 466 -27.23 7.16 17.87
C VAL A 466 -26.05 8.14 17.85
N LEU A 467 -25.82 8.85 16.74
CA LEU A 467 -24.70 9.79 16.61
C LEU A 467 -24.98 11.09 17.36
N GLY A 468 -26.26 11.46 17.47
CA GLY A 468 -26.75 12.59 18.25
C GLY A 468 -26.77 12.38 19.77
N GLU A 469 -26.18 11.29 20.27
CA GLU A 469 -25.95 11.12 21.69
C GLU A 469 -24.93 12.14 22.22
N ARG A 470 -25.22 12.76 23.37
CA ARG A 470 -24.30 13.64 24.10
C ARG A 470 -23.39 12.78 24.97
N ASP A 471 -22.08 12.96 24.88
CA ASP A 471 -21.14 12.19 25.68
C ASP A 471 -21.21 12.57 27.18
N PRO A 472 -21.61 11.65 28.07
CA PRO A 472 -21.72 11.95 29.50
C PRO A 472 -20.39 12.31 30.17
N GLN A 473 -19.24 12.07 29.52
CA GLN A 473 -17.95 12.47 30.05
C GLN A 473 -17.86 13.98 30.30
N PHE A 474 -18.64 14.80 29.58
CA PHE A 474 -18.64 16.25 29.75
C PHE A 474 -19.31 16.72 31.05
N ASP A 475 -19.99 15.82 31.78
CA ASP A 475 -20.43 16.07 33.15
C ASP A 475 -19.27 16.05 34.17
N LEU A 476 -18.11 15.53 33.78
CA LEU A 476 -16.92 15.46 34.63
C LEU A 476 -15.99 16.65 34.37
N PRO A 477 -15.25 17.09 35.41
CA PRO A 477 -14.13 18.01 35.25
C PRO A 477 -13.12 17.49 34.22
N LYS A 478 -12.42 18.39 33.51
CA LYS A 478 -11.52 18.06 32.40
C LYS A 478 -10.47 17.03 32.80
N GLU A 479 -9.98 17.13 34.02
CA GLU A 479 -8.93 16.32 34.63
C GLU A 479 -9.41 14.93 35.01
N GLU A 480 -10.72 14.68 35.12
CA GLU A 480 -11.29 13.39 35.53
C GLU A 480 -11.85 12.57 34.35
N ARG A 481 -11.93 13.16 33.15
CA ARG A 481 -12.54 12.53 31.96
C ARG A 481 -11.80 11.28 31.49
N TYR A 482 -10.48 11.18 31.70
CA TYR A 482 -9.73 9.95 31.39
C TYR A 482 -10.26 8.72 32.16
N ALA A 483 -10.93 8.94 33.30
CA ALA A 483 -11.55 7.93 34.14
C ALA A 483 -13.07 7.86 33.97
N ALA A 484 -13.66 8.48 32.94
CA ALA A 484 -15.11 8.55 32.76
C ALA A 484 -15.81 7.17 32.79
N SER A 485 -15.14 6.14 32.26
CA SER A 485 -15.60 4.75 32.34
C SER A 485 -15.74 4.22 33.78
N ILE A 486 -14.83 4.59 34.67
CA ILE A 486 -14.86 4.23 36.10
C ILE A 486 -16.02 4.95 36.81
N HIS A 487 -16.32 6.18 36.38
CA HIS A 487 -17.44 6.97 36.88
C HIS A 487 -18.80 6.59 36.26
N GLY A 488 -18.85 5.59 35.37
CA GLY A 488 -20.07 5.20 34.66
C GLY A 488 -20.59 6.26 33.68
N LYS A 489 -19.74 7.22 33.30
CA LYS A 489 -20.02 8.27 32.32
C LYS A 489 -19.56 7.78 30.95
N GLN A 490 -20.33 6.88 30.37
CA GLN A 490 -20.09 6.31 29.05
C GLN A 490 -21.29 6.55 28.16
N LEU A 491 -21.04 6.59 26.85
CA LEU A 491 -22.11 6.56 25.86
C LEU A 491 -22.94 5.27 26.03
N GLU A 492 -24.26 5.40 25.88
CA GLU A 492 -25.23 4.32 25.83
C GLU A 492 -24.95 3.41 24.61
N HIS A 493 -24.70 4.02 23.45
CA HIS A 493 -24.35 3.27 22.23
C HIS A 493 -22.86 3.03 22.14
N SER A 494 -22.48 1.85 21.64
CA SER A 494 -21.09 1.48 21.53
C SER A 494 -20.37 2.29 20.46
N HIS A 495 -19.05 2.48 20.65
CA HIS A 495 -18.21 3.08 19.61
C HIS A 495 -18.21 2.28 18.30
N TYR A 496 -18.44 0.96 18.36
CA TYR A 496 -18.55 0.13 17.16
C TYR A 496 -19.74 0.58 16.31
N LEU A 497 -20.92 0.72 16.93
CA LEU A 497 -22.11 1.17 16.23
C LEU A 497 -21.96 2.59 15.67
N ARG A 498 -21.49 3.52 16.49
CA ARG A 498 -21.27 4.91 16.07
C ARG A 498 -20.30 5.00 14.89
N SER A 499 -19.19 4.25 14.92
CA SER A 499 -18.20 4.24 13.84
C SER A 499 -18.75 3.57 12.56
N GLY A 500 -19.49 2.47 12.71
CA GLY A 500 -20.13 1.76 11.60
C GLY A 500 -21.13 2.65 10.85
N LEU A 501 -21.97 3.38 11.58
CA LEU A 501 -22.93 4.32 11.01
C LEU A 501 -22.24 5.50 10.30
N ALA A 502 -21.24 6.12 10.92
CA ALA A 502 -20.48 7.21 10.30
C ALA A 502 -19.80 6.77 8.99
N GLU A 503 -19.22 5.57 8.97
CA GLU A 503 -18.61 4.97 7.77
C GLU A 503 -19.67 4.67 6.70
N THR A 504 -20.86 4.22 7.07
CA THR A 504 -21.99 4.03 6.14
C THR A 504 -22.44 5.37 5.54
N LEU A 505 -22.52 6.45 6.32
CA LEU A 505 -22.85 7.78 5.80
C LEU A 505 -21.80 8.26 4.78
N ALA A 506 -20.52 8.04 5.04
CA ALA A 506 -19.44 8.33 4.10
C ALA A 506 -19.58 7.52 2.80
N LEU A 507 -19.96 6.24 2.89
CA LEU A 507 -20.25 5.37 1.75
C LEU A 507 -21.47 5.83 0.94
N LEU A 508 -22.54 6.29 1.60
CA LEU A 508 -23.72 6.85 0.92
C LEU A 508 -23.36 8.07 0.07
N GLY A 509 -22.55 8.98 0.62
CA GLY A 509 -22.15 10.21 -0.07
C GLY A 509 -21.10 10.01 -1.17
N SER A 510 -20.24 8.98 -1.05
CA SER A 510 -19.12 8.73 -1.97
C SER A 510 -19.42 7.67 -3.03
N ARG A 511 -20.29 6.70 -2.74
CA ARG A 511 -20.61 5.56 -3.62
C ARG A 511 -22.12 5.27 -3.70
N PRO A 512 -22.96 6.27 -4.01
CA PRO A 512 -24.41 6.10 -4.10
C PRO A 512 -24.84 5.12 -5.21
N GLN A 513 -24.07 5.00 -6.28
CA GLN A 513 -24.34 4.13 -7.42
C GLN A 513 -24.43 2.64 -7.08
N ALA A 514 -23.88 2.22 -5.94
CA ALA A 514 -24.01 0.85 -5.46
C ALA A 514 -25.46 0.49 -5.06
N LEU A 515 -26.27 1.50 -4.71
CA LEU A 515 -27.64 1.35 -4.21
C LEU A 515 -28.66 1.45 -5.35
N SER A 516 -28.50 0.60 -6.36
CA SER A 516 -29.29 0.65 -7.61
C SER A 516 -30.79 0.37 -7.45
N SER A 517 -31.22 -0.13 -6.29
CA SER A 517 -32.64 -0.36 -5.96
C SER A 517 -33.30 0.81 -5.21
N CYS A 518 -32.53 1.83 -4.81
CA CYS A 518 -33.06 3.04 -4.18
C CYS A 518 -33.50 4.07 -5.23
N SER A 519 -34.37 4.99 -4.83
CA SER A 519 -34.72 6.15 -5.65
C SER A 519 -33.49 7.01 -5.97
N LEU A 520 -33.47 7.61 -7.16
CA LEU A 520 -32.36 8.47 -7.60
C LEU A 520 -32.11 9.60 -6.58
N GLY A 521 -30.85 9.74 -6.14
CA GLY A 521 -30.43 10.76 -5.17
C GLY A 521 -30.81 10.49 -3.72
N LYS A 522 -31.49 9.37 -3.41
CA LYS A 522 -31.95 9.06 -2.05
C LYS A 522 -30.79 8.83 -1.09
N ALA A 523 -29.75 8.11 -1.52
CA ALA A 523 -28.58 7.79 -0.71
C ALA A 523 -27.83 9.07 -0.26
N GLU A 524 -27.52 9.94 -1.22
CA GLU A 524 -26.85 11.21 -1.00
C GLU A 524 -27.71 12.14 -0.13
N THR A 525 -29.02 12.21 -0.41
CA THR A 525 -29.95 13.02 0.39
C THR A 525 -30.00 12.57 1.84
N THR A 526 -30.05 11.25 2.10
CA THR A 526 -30.01 10.72 3.46
C THR A 526 -28.71 11.11 4.18
N ALA A 527 -27.55 11.03 3.53
CA ALA A 527 -26.30 11.48 4.12
C ALA A 527 -26.34 12.98 4.49
N VAL A 528 -26.82 13.83 3.57
CA VAL A 528 -26.98 15.28 3.78
C VAL A 528 -27.91 15.58 4.95
N LEU A 529 -29.08 14.93 5.01
CA LEU A 529 -30.07 15.17 6.07
C LEU A 529 -29.54 14.78 7.45
N VAL A 530 -28.80 13.66 7.56
CA VAL A 530 -28.18 13.25 8.82
C VAL A 530 -27.10 14.24 9.25
N VAL A 531 -26.18 14.63 8.35
CA VAL A 531 -25.11 15.59 8.68
C VAL A 531 -25.71 16.93 9.13
N ARG A 532 -26.73 17.42 8.42
CA ARG A 532 -27.49 18.63 8.80
C ARG A 532 -28.10 18.49 10.19
N ALA A 533 -28.80 17.39 10.46
CA ALA A 533 -29.47 17.17 11.73
C ALA A 533 -28.49 17.10 12.92
N LEU A 534 -27.27 16.60 12.69
CA LEU A 534 -26.24 16.48 13.72
C LEU A 534 -25.50 17.79 14.01
N LEU A 535 -25.20 18.59 12.98
CA LEU A 535 -24.26 19.71 13.09
C LEU A 535 -24.89 21.10 13.01
N ASN A 536 -26.08 21.25 12.41
CA ASN A 536 -26.72 22.55 12.29
C ASN A 536 -27.01 23.14 13.67
N LYS A 537 -26.39 24.30 13.98
CA LYS A 537 -26.45 24.97 15.29
C LYS A 537 -26.05 24.08 16.48
N ALA A 538 -25.14 23.14 16.24
CA ALA A 538 -24.57 22.29 17.27
C ALA A 538 -23.81 23.13 18.32
N ASP A 539 -23.97 22.76 19.59
CA ASP A 539 -23.18 23.30 20.70
C ASP A 539 -21.80 22.62 20.79
N TRP A 540 -20.95 23.13 21.67
CA TRP A 540 -19.59 22.63 21.84
C TRP A 540 -19.55 21.15 22.28
N GLU A 541 -20.53 20.69 23.08
CA GLU A 541 -20.61 19.30 23.53
C GLU A 541 -20.95 18.37 22.37
N ARG A 542 -21.85 18.77 21.47
CA ARG A 542 -22.17 18.02 20.25
C ARG A 542 -20.95 17.86 19.36
N TRP A 543 -20.23 18.94 19.08
CA TRP A 543 -18.99 18.91 18.29
C TRP A 543 -17.93 18.01 18.94
N ALA A 544 -17.70 18.16 20.24
CA ALA A 544 -16.74 17.36 20.99
C ALA A 544 -17.14 15.86 21.06
N SER A 545 -18.44 15.55 21.20
CA SER A 545 -18.98 14.17 21.18
C SER A 545 -18.78 13.48 19.83
N LEU A 546 -18.79 14.26 18.75
CA LEU A 546 -18.63 13.78 17.38
C LEU A 546 -17.18 13.81 16.89
N ASN A 547 -16.25 14.36 17.67
CA ASN A 547 -14.84 14.55 17.29
C ASN A 547 -14.23 13.39 16.48
N PRO A 548 -14.23 12.12 16.95
CA PRO A 548 -13.61 11.03 16.18
C PRO A 548 -14.34 10.67 14.87
N LEU A 549 -15.57 11.14 14.66
CA LEU A 549 -16.43 10.82 13.52
C LEU A 549 -16.50 11.97 12.49
N LEU A 550 -16.07 13.18 12.84
CA LEU A 550 -16.13 14.36 11.96
C LEU A 550 -15.47 14.13 10.58
N PRO A 551 -14.32 13.45 10.45
CA PRO A 551 -13.74 13.17 9.13
C PRO A 551 -14.68 12.37 8.21
N LEU A 552 -15.37 11.36 8.76
CA LEU A 552 -16.33 10.55 8.00
C LEU A 552 -17.61 11.33 7.68
N LEU A 553 -18.07 12.20 8.57
CA LEU A 553 -19.22 13.07 8.32
C LEU A 553 -18.92 14.11 7.23
N ALA A 554 -17.71 14.66 7.22
CA ALA A 554 -17.24 15.54 6.15
C ALA A 554 -17.19 14.82 4.79
N GLU A 555 -16.74 13.56 4.75
CA GLU A 555 -16.82 12.77 3.53
C GLU A 555 -18.25 12.37 3.15
N ALA A 556 -19.16 12.22 4.11
CA ALA A 556 -20.56 11.91 3.85
C ALA A 556 -21.26 13.03 3.07
N ALA A 557 -21.15 14.28 3.52
CA ALA A 557 -21.75 15.43 2.86
C ALA A 557 -20.82 16.66 2.98
N PRO A 558 -19.82 16.82 2.09
CA PRO A 558 -18.81 17.88 2.19
C PRO A 558 -19.40 19.29 2.27
N ASP A 559 -20.32 19.63 1.36
CA ASP A 559 -20.94 20.96 1.33
C ASP A 559 -21.74 21.23 2.60
N GLU A 560 -22.59 20.30 3.02
CA GLU A 560 -23.40 20.46 4.24
C GLU A 560 -22.54 20.54 5.50
N PHE A 561 -21.43 19.79 5.55
CA PHE A 561 -20.47 19.84 6.65
C PHE A 561 -19.80 21.23 6.72
N LEU A 562 -19.30 21.74 5.60
CA LEU A 562 -18.68 23.06 5.53
C LEU A 562 -19.69 24.17 5.87
N ASP A 563 -20.91 24.09 5.34
CA ASP A 563 -22.00 25.02 5.67
C ASP A 563 -22.28 25.04 7.17
N ALA A 564 -22.29 23.87 7.84
CA ALA A 564 -22.50 23.79 9.28
C ALA A 564 -21.36 24.43 10.08
N VAL A 565 -20.10 24.23 9.68
CA VAL A 565 -18.93 24.84 10.32
C VAL A 565 -18.93 26.36 10.12
N GLU A 566 -19.13 26.82 8.88
CA GLU A 566 -19.21 28.24 8.55
C GLU A 566 -20.34 28.94 9.32
N SER A 567 -21.49 28.27 9.48
CA SER A 567 -22.65 28.83 10.20
C SER A 567 -22.34 29.20 11.66
N VAL A 568 -21.42 28.46 12.30
CA VAL A 568 -21.01 28.70 13.70
C VAL A 568 -19.75 29.57 13.80
N LEU A 569 -19.17 29.99 12.67
CA LEU A 569 -18.04 30.91 12.57
C LEU A 569 -18.44 32.31 12.08
N VAL A 570 -19.69 32.51 11.63
CA VAL A 570 -20.23 33.84 11.23
C VAL A 570 -19.98 34.91 12.29
N ASP A 571 -20.11 34.56 13.58
CA ASP A 571 -19.74 35.43 14.70
C ASP A 571 -18.66 34.74 15.55
N LEU A 572 -17.41 35.11 15.28
CA LEU A 572 -16.22 34.58 15.96
C LEU A 572 -16.22 34.86 17.47
N SER A 573 -17.01 35.81 17.97
CA SER A 573 -17.07 36.11 19.41
C SER A 573 -17.96 35.15 20.19
N THR A 574 -18.90 34.47 19.52
CA THR A 574 -19.90 33.58 20.16
C THR A 574 -19.82 32.13 19.70
N THR A 575 -18.83 31.81 18.86
CA THR A 575 -18.63 30.46 18.34
C THR A 575 -18.43 29.40 19.45
N PRO A 576 -19.00 28.19 19.32
CA PRO A 576 -18.79 27.09 20.26
C PRO A 576 -17.32 26.64 20.35
N PHE A 577 -16.48 26.97 19.35
CA PHE A 577 -15.08 26.56 19.32
C PHE A 577 -14.23 27.22 20.41
N HIS A 578 -14.61 28.39 20.94
CA HIS A 578 -13.98 28.97 22.14
C HIS A 578 -14.04 28.00 23.32
N GLU A 579 -15.22 27.43 23.55
CA GLU A 579 -15.40 26.49 24.64
C GLU A 579 -14.61 25.21 24.36
N ILE A 580 -14.62 24.69 23.13
CA ILE A 580 -13.81 23.50 22.76
C ILE A 580 -12.32 23.72 23.03
N PHE A 581 -11.75 24.87 22.64
CA PHE A 581 -10.36 25.21 22.96
C PHE A 581 -10.14 25.29 24.47
N SER A 582 -11.08 25.87 25.22
CA SER A 582 -10.98 25.91 26.67
C SER A 582 -10.92 24.49 27.26
N GLN A 583 -11.61 23.51 26.66
CA GLN A 583 -11.70 22.13 27.14
C GLN A 583 -10.44 21.29 26.88
N GLU A 584 -9.42 21.87 26.24
CA GLU A 584 -8.10 21.27 26.05
C GLU A 584 -7.45 20.95 27.42
N GLY A 585 -7.10 19.67 27.63
CA GLY A 585 -6.31 19.25 28.79
C GLY A 585 -4.80 19.41 28.55
N GLY A 586 -4.01 19.55 29.61
CA GLY A 586 -2.55 19.58 29.49
C GLY A 586 -2.02 18.33 28.78
N GLY A 587 -1.18 18.48 27.76
CA GLY A 587 -0.74 17.44 26.80
C GLY A 587 0.10 16.26 27.35
N GLY A 588 -0.10 15.86 28.61
CA GLY A 588 0.47 14.65 29.23
C GLY A 588 -0.54 13.49 29.35
N LEU A 589 -0.24 12.52 30.22
CA LEU A 589 -1.13 11.40 30.57
C LEU A 589 -2.44 11.93 31.19
N GLY A 590 -3.51 11.99 30.39
CA GLY A 590 -4.84 12.43 30.80
C GLY A 590 -5.40 13.64 30.02
N GLY A 591 -4.59 14.32 29.22
CA GLY A 591 -5.06 15.44 28.37
C GLY A 591 -5.87 14.96 27.17
N SER A 592 -6.99 15.63 26.89
CA SER A 592 -7.83 15.38 25.70
C SER A 592 -7.90 16.63 24.83
N ASN A 593 -7.95 16.43 23.51
CA ASN A 593 -8.17 17.48 22.51
C ASN A 593 -9.37 17.07 21.64
N TYR A 594 -10.38 17.93 21.58
CA TYR A 594 -11.64 17.67 20.89
C TYR A 594 -11.76 18.43 19.55
N MET A 595 -10.65 19.00 19.07
CA MET A 595 -10.57 19.71 17.78
C MET A 595 -9.95 18.85 16.67
N THR A 596 -9.21 17.80 17.04
CA THR A 596 -8.43 16.98 16.10
C THR A 596 -9.26 16.40 14.96
N GLY A 597 -10.49 15.98 15.24
CA GLY A 597 -11.42 15.47 14.25
C GLY A 597 -11.90 16.52 13.27
N LEU A 598 -12.14 17.75 13.72
CA LEU A 598 -12.52 18.86 12.83
C LEU A 598 -11.34 19.23 11.92
N LEU A 599 -10.13 19.31 12.47
CA LEU A 599 -8.93 19.59 11.69
C LEU A 599 -8.69 18.51 10.63
N TRP A 600 -8.76 17.23 10.99
CA TRP A 600 -8.65 16.13 10.04
C TRP A 600 -9.76 16.11 8.99
N ALA A 601 -10.98 16.50 9.35
CA ALA A 601 -12.08 16.65 8.40
C ALA A 601 -11.77 17.73 7.36
N LEU A 602 -11.32 18.91 7.80
CA LEU A 602 -10.96 20.03 6.95
C LEU A 602 -9.75 19.70 6.06
N GLU A 603 -8.70 19.12 6.64
CA GLU A 603 -7.53 18.59 5.90
C GLU A 603 -7.94 17.58 4.83
N GLY A 604 -8.86 16.66 5.15
CA GLY A 604 -9.39 15.67 4.20
C GLY A 604 -10.14 16.32 3.03
N LEU A 605 -10.93 17.37 3.28
CA LEU A 605 -11.65 18.11 2.25
C LEU A 605 -10.74 19.01 1.41
N ALA A 606 -9.66 19.55 1.99
CA ALA A 606 -8.68 20.39 1.29
C ALA A 606 -7.99 19.68 0.11
N TRP A 607 -8.03 18.34 0.07
CA TRP A 607 -7.54 17.58 -1.08
C TRP A 607 -8.29 17.86 -2.37
N HIS A 608 -9.57 18.27 -2.31
CA HIS A 608 -10.36 18.61 -3.49
C HIS A 608 -10.28 20.10 -3.79
N SER A 609 -9.98 20.46 -5.05
CA SER A 609 -9.77 21.86 -5.46
C SER A 609 -10.93 22.78 -5.12
N ASP A 610 -12.17 22.28 -5.24
CA ASP A 610 -13.37 23.11 -5.09
C ASP A 610 -13.65 23.49 -3.64
N TYR A 611 -13.09 22.75 -2.67
CA TYR A 611 -13.25 23.05 -1.24
C TYR A 611 -12.07 23.80 -0.64
N LEU A 612 -10.93 23.88 -1.34
CA LEU A 612 -9.68 24.40 -0.80
C LEU A 612 -9.82 25.81 -0.21
N SER A 613 -10.39 26.76 -0.97
CA SER A 613 -10.52 28.15 -0.51
C SER A 613 -11.43 28.28 0.71
N ARG A 614 -12.56 27.55 0.73
CA ARG A 614 -13.49 27.53 1.88
C ARG A 614 -12.80 26.99 3.13
N VAL A 615 -12.12 25.84 2.98
CA VAL A 615 -11.37 25.22 4.07
C VAL A 615 -10.26 26.15 4.60
N ALA A 616 -9.53 26.82 3.71
CA ALA A 616 -8.45 27.73 4.10
C ALA A 616 -8.97 28.89 4.96
N VAL A 617 -10.10 29.50 4.59
CA VAL A 617 -10.75 30.56 5.38
C VAL A 617 -11.25 30.02 6.71
N ILE A 618 -11.92 28.87 6.74
CA ILE A 618 -12.38 28.23 7.99
C ILE A 618 -11.22 27.99 8.96
N LEU A 619 -10.10 27.43 8.46
CA LEU A 619 -8.91 27.20 9.29
C LEU A 619 -8.30 28.51 9.79
N ALA A 620 -8.34 29.57 8.97
CA ALA A 620 -7.87 30.89 9.39
C ALA A 620 -8.76 31.53 10.46
N ASP A 621 -10.08 31.40 10.33
CA ASP A 621 -11.05 31.83 11.34
C ASP A 621 -10.81 31.11 12.66
N LEU A 622 -10.64 29.77 12.62
CA LEU A 622 -10.31 28.96 13.79
C LEU A 622 -8.96 29.33 14.40
N ALA A 623 -7.95 29.65 13.58
CA ALA A 623 -6.64 30.09 14.05
C ALA A 623 -6.69 31.47 14.74
N SER A 624 -7.57 32.37 14.29
CA SER A 624 -7.69 33.72 14.85
C SER A 624 -8.25 33.74 16.28
N ILE A 625 -9.05 32.73 16.64
CA ILE A 625 -9.65 32.57 17.98
C ILE A 625 -8.90 31.57 18.86
N ASP A 626 -7.87 30.90 18.33
CA ASP A 626 -7.11 29.88 19.05
C ASP A 626 -6.26 30.53 20.18
N PRO A 627 -6.48 30.19 21.46
CA PRO A 627 -5.71 30.74 22.57
C PRO A 627 -4.26 30.21 22.65
N GLY A 628 -3.88 29.28 21.78
CA GLY A 628 -2.61 28.58 21.81
C GLY A 628 -2.59 27.44 22.85
N GLY A 629 -1.44 26.79 23.00
CA GLY A 629 -1.27 25.62 23.88
C GLY A 629 -0.18 24.68 23.38
N ASN A 630 -0.16 23.45 23.89
CA ASN A 630 0.99 22.55 23.73
C ASN A 630 0.80 21.44 22.68
N TRP A 631 -0.38 21.31 22.07
CA TRP A 631 -0.61 20.34 21.00
C TRP A 631 -0.01 20.82 19.68
N ALA A 632 0.60 19.90 18.94
CA ALA A 632 1.13 20.17 17.60
C ALA A 632 0.03 20.35 16.55
N ASN A 633 -1.09 19.61 16.66
CA ASN A 633 -2.19 19.70 15.70
C ASN A 633 -3.13 20.86 16.08
N ARG A 634 -2.93 22.03 15.48
CA ARG A 634 -3.69 23.28 15.67
C ARG A 634 -4.11 23.87 14.31
N PRO A 635 -5.15 24.72 14.24
CA PRO A 635 -5.66 25.25 12.98
C PRO A 635 -4.61 25.91 12.08
N ALA A 636 -3.72 26.73 12.66
CA ALA A 636 -2.66 27.39 11.91
C ALA A 636 -1.64 26.40 11.29
N ASN A 637 -1.37 25.28 11.99
CA ASN A 637 -0.46 24.25 11.50
C ASN A 637 -1.12 23.43 10.40
N SER A 638 -2.40 23.03 10.56
CA SER A 638 -3.16 22.38 9.48
C SER A 638 -3.23 23.27 8.23
N LEU A 639 -3.45 24.58 8.41
CA LEU A 639 -3.45 25.54 7.32
C LEU A 639 -2.08 25.61 6.62
N ALA A 640 -0.99 25.71 7.38
CA ALA A 640 0.36 25.72 6.81
C ALA A 640 0.68 24.42 6.07
N ASP A 641 0.39 23.25 6.68
CA ASP A 641 0.66 21.92 6.12
C ASP A 641 -0.04 21.70 4.77
N ILE A 642 -1.25 22.24 4.57
CA ILE A 642 -1.96 22.18 3.28
C ILE A 642 -1.17 22.86 2.15
N PHE A 643 -0.51 23.99 2.45
CA PHE A 643 0.10 24.89 1.47
C PHE A 643 1.62 24.80 1.37
N LEU A 644 2.30 23.93 2.13
CA LEU A 644 3.76 23.80 2.12
C LEU A 644 4.33 23.63 0.70
N PRO A 645 5.20 24.54 0.22
CA PRO A 645 5.67 24.52 -1.17
C PRO A 645 6.49 23.29 -1.55
N TRP A 646 7.12 22.65 -0.56
CA TRP A 646 7.97 21.47 -0.73
C TRP A 646 7.23 20.15 -0.46
N HIS A 647 5.99 20.21 0.06
CA HIS A 647 5.17 19.05 0.39
C HIS A 647 3.69 19.35 0.19
N VAL A 648 3.27 19.46 -1.07
CA VAL A 648 1.89 19.83 -1.43
C VAL A 648 0.90 18.77 -0.93
N GLN A 649 -0.05 19.17 -0.09
CA GLN A 649 -1.09 18.30 0.50
C GLN A 649 -2.49 18.58 -0.09
N THR A 650 -2.56 18.87 -1.39
CA THR A 650 -3.82 19.06 -2.12
C THR A 650 -3.67 18.67 -3.59
N THR A 651 -4.78 18.40 -4.28
CA THR A 651 -4.79 18.22 -5.75
C THR A 651 -5.00 19.52 -6.51
N ALA A 652 -5.24 20.64 -5.80
CA ALA A 652 -5.46 21.93 -6.44
C ALA A 652 -4.21 22.40 -7.21
N PRO A 653 -4.38 22.93 -8.43
CA PRO A 653 -3.29 23.51 -9.20
C PRO A 653 -2.74 24.77 -8.52
N PHE A 654 -1.54 25.19 -8.93
CA PHE A 654 -0.82 26.31 -8.31
C PHE A 654 -1.66 27.59 -8.22
N ASP A 655 -2.30 28.02 -9.31
CA ASP A 655 -3.14 29.22 -9.34
C ASP A 655 -4.25 29.20 -8.29
N LYS A 656 -4.89 28.04 -8.10
CA LYS A 656 -5.95 27.86 -7.09
C LYS A 656 -5.41 27.89 -5.66
N ARG A 657 -4.18 27.42 -5.44
CA ARG A 657 -3.52 27.53 -4.14
C ARG A 657 -3.20 28.98 -3.80
N MET A 658 -2.69 29.75 -4.76
CA MET A 658 -2.43 31.18 -4.58
C MET A 658 -3.73 31.96 -4.32
N GLU A 659 -4.80 31.71 -5.08
CA GLU A 659 -6.12 32.32 -4.87
C GLU A 659 -6.66 32.06 -3.45
N ALA A 660 -6.47 30.84 -2.92
CA ALA A 660 -6.87 30.50 -1.57
C ALA A 660 -6.05 31.27 -0.51
N ILE A 661 -4.73 31.39 -0.69
CA ILE A 661 -3.85 32.17 0.21
C ILE A 661 -4.23 33.65 0.19
N GLU A 662 -4.46 34.23 -0.99
CA GLU A 662 -4.91 35.62 -1.15
C GLU A 662 -6.28 35.86 -0.48
N THR A 663 -7.18 34.87 -0.56
CA THR A 663 -8.48 34.93 0.13
C THR A 663 -8.28 34.96 1.66
N VAL A 664 -7.41 34.10 2.20
CA VAL A 664 -7.09 34.11 3.64
C VAL A 664 -6.49 35.45 4.07
N LEU A 665 -5.57 36.02 3.28
CA LEU A 665 -4.96 37.33 3.56
C LEU A 665 -5.99 38.47 3.59
N LYS A 666 -7.06 38.36 2.80
CA LYS A 666 -8.14 39.34 2.75
C LYS A 666 -9.11 39.19 3.91
N GLU A 667 -9.55 37.97 4.21
CA GLU A 667 -10.57 37.71 5.23
C GLU A 667 -9.98 37.71 6.66
N GLN A 668 -8.74 37.20 6.83
CA GLN A 668 -8.03 37.12 8.12
C GLN A 668 -6.57 37.60 7.99
N PRO A 669 -6.30 38.92 7.92
CA PRO A 669 -4.99 39.47 7.57
C PRO A 669 -3.82 39.03 8.46
N GLU A 670 -4.01 38.96 9.78
CA GLU A 670 -2.94 38.61 10.73
C GLU A 670 -2.57 37.12 10.65
N VAL A 671 -3.57 36.26 10.50
CA VAL A 671 -3.37 34.82 10.29
C VAL A 671 -2.76 34.58 8.90
N GLY A 672 -3.24 35.27 7.87
CA GLY A 672 -2.71 35.17 6.52
C GLY A 672 -1.25 35.61 6.43
N TRP A 673 -0.86 36.68 7.14
CA TRP A 673 0.53 37.08 7.24
C TRP A 673 1.40 36.02 7.91
N SER A 674 0.93 35.46 9.03
CA SER A 674 1.60 34.35 9.72
C SER A 674 1.75 33.11 8.81
N LEU A 675 0.72 32.79 8.03
CA LEU A 675 0.76 31.73 7.02
C LEU A 675 1.84 32.00 5.98
N LEU A 676 1.89 33.19 5.37
CA LEU A 676 2.92 33.53 4.39
C LEU A 676 4.33 33.31 4.96
N LEU A 677 4.60 33.79 6.17
CA LEU A 677 5.89 33.61 6.81
C LEU A 677 6.25 32.13 7.07
N ALA A 678 5.25 31.30 7.35
CA ALA A 678 5.41 29.85 7.52
C ALA A 678 5.72 29.14 6.19
N LEU A 679 5.19 29.64 5.06
CA LEU A 679 5.40 29.06 3.73
C LEU A 679 6.72 29.50 3.08
N LEU A 680 7.35 30.59 3.55
CA LEU A 680 8.66 31.02 3.08
C LEU A 680 9.77 30.00 3.42
N PRO A 681 10.88 29.96 2.64
CA PRO A 681 11.94 28.99 2.85
C PRO A 681 12.49 29.02 4.29
N HIS A 682 12.69 27.85 4.89
CA HIS A 682 13.32 27.73 6.22
C HIS A 682 14.26 26.52 6.26
N SER A 683 15.34 26.62 7.03
CA SER A 683 16.24 25.49 7.27
C SER A 683 15.62 24.57 8.34
N HIS A 684 15.32 23.31 8.00
CA HIS A 684 14.86 22.23 8.91
C HIS A 684 13.35 22.09 9.20
N GLY A 685 12.46 22.34 8.24
CA GLY A 685 11.04 22.00 8.42
C GLY A 685 10.80 20.50 8.48
N VAL A 686 9.85 20.11 9.33
CA VAL A 686 9.32 18.74 9.42
C VAL A 686 7.81 18.87 9.51
N THR A 687 7.10 18.04 8.73
CA THR A 687 5.65 17.91 8.79
C THR A 687 5.27 16.43 8.84
N SER A 688 4.13 16.14 9.46
CA SER A 688 3.47 14.82 9.36
C SER A 688 2.54 14.71 8.16
N GLY A 689 2.32 15.81 7.42
CA GLY A 689 1.33 15.91 6.34
C GLY A 689 -0.10 16.01 6.85
N CYS A 690 -1.04 16.09 5.91
CA CYS A 690 -2.47 16.25 6.20
C CYS A 690 -3.20 14.91 6.24
N HIS A 691 -4.33 14.87 6.95
CA HIS A 691 -5.30 13.79 6.84
C HIS A 691 -5.74 13.60 5.37
N ARG A 692 -5.96 12.35 4.97
CA ARG A 692 -6.38 12.00 3.60
C ARG A 692 -7.78 11.37 3.62
N PRO A 693 -8.63 11.68 2.63
CA PRO A 693 -9.95 11.08 2.52
C PRO A 693 -9.84 9.55 2.35
N VAL A 694 -10.79 8.83 2.96
CA VAL A 694 -10.85 7.38 3.01
C VAL A 694 -11.79 6.83 1.92
N TRP A 695 -12.92 7.50 1.69
CA TRP A 695 -14.02 7.00 0.85
C TRP A 695 -14.19 7.77 -0.46
N ARG A 696 -13.95 9.09 -0.43
CA ARG A 696 -13.99 9.94 -1.61
C ARG A 696 -12.68 9.86 -2.38
N ASN A 697 -12.79 9.63 -3.69
CA ASN A 697 -11.65 9.55 -4.60
C ASN A 697 -11.16 10.95 -5.02
N PHE A 698 -10.84 11.82 -4.05
CA PHE A 698 -10.33 13.16 -4.33
C PHE A 698 -8.89 13.14 -4.86
N ILE A 699 -8.12 12.12 -4.48
CA ILE A 699 -6.72 11.96 -4.88
C ILE A 699 -6.68 10.99 -6.08
N PRO A 700 -6.23 11.43 -7.27
CA PRO A 700 -6.01 10.56 -8.41
C PRO A 700 -5.02 9.43 -8.09
N ARG A 701 -5.20 8.26 -8.72
CA ARG A 701 -4.33 7.09 -8.49
C ARG A 701 -2.87 7.32 -8.91
N ASP A 702 -2.67 8.15 -9.93
CA ASP A 702 -1.37 8.53 -10.47
C ASP A 702 -0.73 9.73 -9.76
N TRP A 703 -1.38 10.26 -8.71
CA TRP A 703 -0.82 11.34 -7.90
C TRP A 703 0.47 10.88 -7.21
N LYS A 704 1.52 11.69 -7.33
CA LYS A 704 2.84 11.40 -6.75
C LYS A 704 3.19 12.41 -5.69
N GLU A 705 3.80 11.92 -4.62
CA GLU A 705 4.32 12.76 -3.56
C GLU A 705 5.60 13.47 -4.02
N GLY A 706 5.72 14.74 -3.64
CA GLY A 706 6.84 15.59 -3.99
C GLY A 706 6.50 16.63 -5.05
N VAL A 707 7.39 17.60 -5.18
CA VAL A 707 7.24 18.77 -6.05
C VAL A 707 8.50 18.87 -6.91
N LEU A 708 8.36 19.17 -8.20
CA LEU A 708 9.54 19.39 -9.05
C LEU A 708 10.31 20.61 -8.53
N GLN A 709 11.64 20.59 -8.63
CA GLN A 709 12.46 21.70 -8.15
C GLN A 709 12.07 23.04 -8.81
N SER A 710 11.63 23.01 -10.08
CA SER A 710 11.11 24.18 -10.78
C SER A 710 9.80 24.70 -10.17
N GLU A 711 8.84 23.81 -9.89
CA GLU A 711 7.54 24.13 -9.29
C GLU A 711 7.70 24.66 -7.85
N TYR A 712 8.68 24.13 -7.11
CA TYR A 712 9.04 24.64 -5.79
C TYR A 712 9.52 26.10 -5.87
N TRP A 713 10.48 26.39 -6.76
CA TRP A 713 11.02 27.76 -6.88
C TRP A 713 10.01 28.75 -7.45
N GLU A 714 9.12 28.32 -8.34
CA GLU A 714 8.01 29.13 -8.84
C GLU A 714 7.09 29.56 -7.70
N GLN A 715 6.66 28.62 -6.86
CA GLN A 715 5.84 28.91 -5.67
C GLN A 715 6.54 29.85 -4.70
N ILE A 716 7.80 29.55 -4.35
CA ILE A 716 8.57 30.39 -3.43
C ILE A 716 8.74 31.81 -3.96
N THR A 717 8.92 31.99 -5.27
CA THR A 717 9.04 33.31 -5.87
C THR A 717 7.75 34.10 -5.71
N ALA A 718 6.60 33.50 -6.08
CA ALA A 718 5.29 34.16 -5.97
C ALA A 718 4.92 34.51 -4.52
N LEU A 719 5.16 33.59 -3.58
CA LEU A 719 4.91 33.82 -2.15
C LEU A 719 5.80 34.92 -1.58
N ALA A 720 7.08 34.95 -1.98
CA ALA A 720 8.00 35.99 -1.55
C ALA A 720 7.61 37.36 -2.12
N GLU A 721 7.24 37.45 -3.40
CA GLU A 721 6.75 38.69 -4.00
C GLU A 721 5.49 39.21 -3.27
N LEU A 722 4.54 38.34 -2.98
CA LEU A 722 3.34 38.70 -2.22
C LEU A 722 3.67 39.20 -0.80
N ALA A 723 4.59 38.53 -0.10
CA ALA A 723 5.04 38.95 1.22
C ALA A 723 5.75 40.32 1.17
N VAL A 724 6.52 40.59 0.11
CA VAL A 724 7.18 41.89 -0.11
C VAL A 724 6.16 43.00 -0.31
N GLU A 725 5.14 42.79 -1.14
CA GLU A 725 4.11 43.82 -1.38
C GLU A 725 3.36 44.16 -0.09
N LEU A 726 2.96 43.17 0.71
CA LEU A 726 2.30 43.41 1.99
C LEU A 726 3.21 44.08 3.03
N ALA A 727 4.50 43.75 3.04
CA ALA A 727 5.48 44.36 3.94
C ALA A 727 5.78 45.83 3.59
N LYS A 728 5.59 46.27 2.34
CA LYS A 728 5.76 47.68 1.96
C LYS A 728 4.70 48.60 2.57
N GLU A 729 3.55 48.05 2.91
CA GLU A 729 2.41 48.81 3.45
C GLU A 729 2.38 48.83 4.99
N ASP A 730 3.15 47.96 5.66
CA ASP A 730 3.18 47.81 7.12
C ASP A 730 4.60 47.67 7.66
N THR A 731 5.01 48.62 8.50
CA THR A 731 6.38 48.67 9.06
C THR A 731 6.68 47.53 10.03
N GLY A 732 5.68 46.97 10.73
CA GLY A 732 5.82 45.80 11.58
C GLY A 732 6.13 44.55 10.76
N ARG A 733 5.36 44.32 9.69
CA ARG A 733 5.57 43.23 8.73
C ARG A 733 6.93 43.35 8.03
N LEU A 734 7.35 44.58 7.71
CA LEU A 734 8.68 44.84 7.17
C LEU A 734 9.80 44.39 8.12
N VAL A 735 9.67 44.67 9.43
CA VAL A 735 10.63 44.23 10.45
C VAL A 735 10.70 42.70 10.54
N GLU A 736 9.55 42.03 10.49
CA GLU A 736 9.49 40.56 10.51
C GLU A 736 10.13 39.94 9.28
N LEU A 737 9.86 40.50 8.09
CA LEU A 737 10.43 40.03 6.83
C LEU A 737 11.94 40.28 6.76
N VAL A 738 12.46 41.36 7.37
CA VAL A 738 13.91 41.58 7.51
C VAL A 738 14.59 40.47 8.30
N ASN A 739 13.95 39.91 9.34
CA ASN A 739 14.52 38.76 10.06
C ASN A 739 14.65 37.51 9.18
N ARG A 740 13.83 37.41 8.12
CA ARG A 740 13.82 36.31 7.16
C ARG A 740 14.58 36.65 5.87
N LEU A 741 15.22 37.82 5.78
CA LEU A 741 15.84 38.34 4.56
C LEU A 741 16.85 37.34 3.95
N ALA A 742 17.62 36.64 4.80
CA ALA A 742 18.60 35.65 4.36
C ALA A 742 17.99 34.41 3.69
N ASP A 743 16.70 34.12 3.96
CA ASP A 743 15.99 32.96 3.42
C ASP A 743 15.28 33.27 2.09
N LEU A 744 15.17 34.55 1.71
CA LEU A 744 14.40 34.98 0.54
C LEU A 744 15.13 34.74 -0.79
N PRO A 745 14.39 34.49 -1.89
CA PRO A 745 14.95 34.51 -3.23
C PRO A 745 15.61 35.84 -3.57
N LYS A 746 16.59 35.81 -4.47
CA LYS A 746 17.39 36.99 -4.86
C LYS A 746 16.51 38.19 -5.27
N THR A 747 15.46 37.98 -6.06
CA THR A 747 14.57 39.05 -6.53
C THR A 747 13.86 39.73 -5.35
N ALA A 748 13.24 38.95 -4.46
CA ALA A 748 12.55 39.47 -3.28
C ALA A 748 13.53 40.16 -2.32
N HIS A 749 14.72 39.59 -2.12
CA HIS A 749 15.80 40.18 -1.34
C HIS A 749 16.21 41.57 -1.88
N GLU A 750 16.42 41.70 -3.20
CA GLU A 750 16.77 42.97 -3.85
C GLU A 750 15.61 43.98 -3.77
N CYS A 751 14.37 43.55 -3.96
CA CYS A 751 13.19 44.41 -3.83
C CYS A 751 13.04 45.00 -2.41
N ILE A 752 13.24 44.18 -1.37
CA ILE A 752 13.18 44.66 0.03
C ILE A 752 14.31 45.65 0.32
N LEU A 753 15.55 45.34 -0.07
CA LEU A 753 16.67 46.27 0.13
C LEU A 753 16.47 47.61 -0.60
N SER A 754 15.91 47.56 -1.82
CA SER A 754 15.55 48.77 -2.56
C SER A 754 14.46 49.57 -1.85
N HIS A 755 13.46 48.91 -1.27
CA HIS A 755 12.40 49.58 -0.53
C HIS A 755 12.90 50.17 0.80
N LEU A 756 13.73 49.44 1.55
CA LEU A 756 14.39 49.94 2.76
C LEU A 756 15.26 51.17 2.50
N SER A 757 15.84 51.26 1.30
CA SER A 757 16.68 52.39 0.87
C SER A 757 15.87 53.53 0.21
N SER A 758 14.54 53.41 0.12
CA SER A 758 13.69 54.41 -0.53
C SER A 758 13.42 55.62 0.37
N ASP A 759 13.11 56.76 -0.25
CA ASP A 759 12.77 57.99 0.48
C ASP A 759 11.59 57.80 1.44
N SER A 760 10.63 56.93 1.11
CA SER A 760 9.48 56.64 1.98
C SER A 760 9.87 56.02 3.31
N ILE A 761 10.94 55.23 3.36
CA ILE A 761 11.42 54.58 4.60
C ILE A 761 12.47 55.46 5.30
N VAL A 762 13.36 56.08 4.52
CA VAL A 762 14.41 56.95 5.07
C VAL A 762 13.83 58.18 5.76
N ALA A 763 12.71 58.71 5.26
CA ALA A 763 12.02 59.87 5.83
C ALA A 763 11.12 59.55 7.04
N LEU A 764 10.98 58.28 7.45
CA LEU A 764 10.23 57.92 8.66
C LEU A 764 10.87 58.56 9.91
N PRO A 765 10.08 58.89 10.94
CA PRO A 765 10.61 59.33 12.23
C PRO A 765 11.60 58.32 12.80
N GLU A 766 12.67 58.79 13.47
CA GLU A 766 13.72 57.90 13.98
C GLU A 766 13.18 56.79 14.89
N SER A 767 12.13 57.06 15.67
CA SER A 767 11.47 56.06 16.52
C SER A 767 10.80 54.91 15.76
N GLU A 768 10.29 55.16 14.54
CA GLU A 768 9.65 54.16 13.69
C GLU A 768 10.65 53.41 12.81
N ARG A 769 11.77 54.08 12.49
CA ARG A 769 12.88 53.53 11.70
C ARG A 769 13.82 52.67 12.54
N LEU A 770 13.89 52.94 13.84
CA LEU A 770 14.76 52.27 14.81
C LEU A 770 14.59 50.73 14.81
N PRO A 771 13.38 50.14 14.93
CA PRO A 771 13.23 48.69 14.91
C PRO A 771 13.75 48.03 13.63
N ILE A 772 13.58 48.69 12.48
CA ILE A 772 14.07 48.21 11.18
C ILE A 772 15.60 48.23 11.16
N TRP A 773 16.20 49.35 11.56
CA TRP A 773 17.65 49.49 11.63
C TRP A 773 18.28 48.47 12.58
N GLU A 774 17.71 48.26 13.77
CA GLU A 774 18.20 47.29 14.74
C GLU A 774 18.22 45.87 14.19
N LYS A 775 17.18 45.47 13.44
CA LYS A 775 17.14 44.15 12.80
C LYS A 775 18.15 43.99 11.69
N LEU A 776 18.34 45.00 10.85
CA LEU A 776 19.40 44.97 9.82
C LEU A 776 20.79 44.88 10.46
N ASP A 777 21.06 45.65 11.50
CA ASP A 777 22.33 45.65 12.23
C ASP A 777 22.56 44.33 12.99
N GLU A 778 21.53 43.75 13.62
CA GLU A 778 21.56 42.40 14.21
C GLU A 778 21.92 41.34 13.16
N LEU A 779 21.28 41.38 11.99
CA LEU A 779 21.49 40.42 10.92
C LEU A 779 22.91 40.52 10.34
N VAL A 780 23.42 41.74 10.08
CA VAL A 780 24.81 41.97 9.64
C VAL A 780 25.81 41.42 10.65
N ARG A 781 25.64 41.73 11.95
CA ARG A 781 26.51 41.22 13.01
C ARG A 781 26.47 39.70 13.10
N HIS A 782 25.28 39.11 13.01
CA HIS A 782 25.09 37.66 13.06
C HIS A 782 25.84 36.97 11.91
N HIS A 783 25.63 37.39 10.67
CA HIS A 783 26.33 36.77 9.53
C HIS A 783 27.85 37.00 9.54
N ARG A 784 28.34 38.16 10.00
CA ARG A 784 29.79 38.40 10.15
C ARG A 784 30.43 37.55 11.23
N LYS A 785 29.76 37.41 12.38
CA LYS A 785 30.21 36.58 13.52
C LYS A 785 30.33 35.11 13.14
N PHE A 786 29.48 34.65 12.24
CA PHE A 786 29.44 33.27 11.74
C PHE A 786 29.88 33.18 10.27
N SER A 787 30.79 34.06 9.83
CA SER A 787 31.25 34.12 8.42
C SER A 787 31.89 32.83 7.89
N ASP A 788 32.31 31.92 8.76
CA ASP A 788 32.84 30.61 8.43
C ASP A 788 31.77 29.49 8.36
N ALA A 789 30.52 29.79 8.72
CA ALA A 789 29.42 28.83 8.67
C ALA A 789 28.84 28.68 7.26
N LYS A 790 28.42 27.47 6.89
CA LYS A 790 27.87 27.17 5.55
C LYS A 790 26.57 27.91 5.22
N TRP A 791 25.82 28.34 6.24
CA TRP A 791 24.56 29.06 6.09
C TRP A 791 24.75 30.59 6.03
N ALA A 792 25.95 31.10 6.26
CA ALA A 792 26.19 32.53 6.27
C ALA A 792 26.07 33.13 4.86
N LEU A 793 25.47 34.32 4.78
CA LEU A 793 25.36 35.05 3.52
C LEU A 793 26.74 35.42 2.95
N PRO A 794 26.90 35.49 1.62
CA PRO A 794 28.11 35.99 0.98
C PRO A 794 28.40 37.45 1.39
N GLU A 795 29.69 37.83 1.46
CA GLU A 795 30.09 39.19 1.85
C GLU A 795 29.45 40.28 0.97
N GLU A 796 29.23 40.02 -0.33
CA GLU A 796 28.54 40.96 -1.22
C GLU A 796 27.09 41.23 -0.77
N ALA A 797 26.37 40.20 -0.31
CA ALA A 797 25.01 40.36 0.19
C ALA A 797 24.99 41.10 1.54
N ILE A 798 25.92 40.75 2.44
CA ILE A 798 26.09 41.43 3.74
C ILE A 798 26.39 42.92 3.53
N ALA A 799 27.26 43.26 2.58
CA ALA A 799 27.60 44.64 2.27
C ALA A 799 26.38 45.47 1.82
N LYS A 800 25.52 44.91 0.97
CA LYS A 800 24.27 45.58 0.53
C LYS A 800 23.30 45.81 1.69
N ILE A 801 23.19 44.86 2.62
CA ILE A 801 22.37 45.02 3.83
C ILE A 801 22.96 46.11 4.73
N GLU A 802 24.29 46.16 4.87
CA GLU A 802 24.99 47.19 5.63
C GLU A 802 24.80 48.60 5.02
N GLU A 803 24.79 48.72 3.70
CA GLU A 803 24.49 49.98 3.00
C GLU A 803 23.07 50.48 3.31
N ALA A 804 22.07 49.60 3.24
CA ALA A 804 20.70 49.94 3.61
C ALA A 804 20.61 50.32 5.10
N ALA A 805 21.27 49.58 5.99
CA ALA A 805 21.31 49.88 7.42
C ALA A 805 21.93 51.26 7.71
N LYS A 806 22.97 51.67 6.99
CA LYS A 806 23.60 53.00 7.14
C LYS A 806 22.65 54.15 6.83
N LEU A 807 21.76 53.99 5.84
CA LEU A 807 20.75 55.01 5.50
C LEU A 807 19.69 55.16 6.59
N LEU A 808 19.39 54.06 7.31
CA LEU A 808 18.39 53.99 8.37
C LEU A 808 18.94 54.24 9.78
N ALA A 809 20.27 54.40 9.91
CA ALA A 809 20.92 54.61 11.19
C ALA A 809 20.39 55.87 11.89
N PRO A 810 20.00 55.80 13.18
CA PRO A 810 19.53 56.96 13.92
C PRO A 810 20.67 57.96 14.14
N SER A 811 20.34 59.25 14.12
CA SER A 811 21.27 60.34 14.40
C SER A 811 21.40 60.57 15.90
N SER A 812 20.33 60.31 16.65
CA SER A 812 20.30 60.36 18.11
C SER A 812 21.20 59.29 18.74
N PRO A 813 22.21 59.67 19.56
CA PRO A 813 23.09 58.73 20.25
C PRO A 813 22.35 57.70 21.11
N GLU A 814 21.23 58.08 21.72
CA GLU A 814 20.38 57.21 22.55
C GLU A 814 19.85 56.00 21.77
N PHE A 815 19.42 56.20 20.53
CA PHE A 815 18.89 55.15 19.67
C PHE A 815 20.03 54.36 19.00
N LYS A 816 21.11 55.05 18.60
CA LYS A 816 22.28 54.44 17.96
C LYS A 816 23.00 53.44 18.87
N TYR A 817 23.05 53.69 20.17
CA TYR A 817 23.75 52.79 21.11
C TYR A 817 22.82 51.87 21.90
N HIS A 818 21.51 51.92 21.66
CA HIS A 818 20.51 51.13 22.37
C HIS A 818 20.85 49.62 22.42
N HIS A 819 21.27 49.03 21.29
CA HIS A 819 21.63 47.62 21.19
C HIS A 819 22.76 47.18 22.15
N LEU A 820 23.68 48.08 22.51
CA LEU A 820 24.80 47.79 23.42
C LEU A 820 24.34 47.55 24.85
N PHE A 821 23.14 47.97 25.23
CA PHE A 821 22.61 47.85 26.59
C PHE A 821 21.46 46.84 26.71
N SER A 822 21.25 46.02 25.68
CA SER A 822 20.31 44.89 25.72
C SER A 822 20.81 43.75 26.62
N ASN A 823 19.90 42.90 27.13
CA ASN A 823 20.25 41.72 27.94
C ASN A 823 20.89 40.56 27.13
N ARG A 824 21.44 40.84 25.94
CA ARG A 824 22.01 39.87 25.00
C ARG A 824 23.52 40.08 24.76
N ASP A 825 24.30 40.25 25.83
CA ASP A 825 25.76 40.44 25.75
C ASP A 825 26.49 39.38 24.92
N PHE A 826 25.97 38.14 24.89
CA PHE A 826 26.52 37.05 24.09
C PHE A 826 26.60 37.38 22.60
N ASP A 827 25.65 38.14 22.06
CA ASP A 827 25.62 38.49 20.63
C ASP A 827 26.67 39.55 20.27
N LEU A 828 27.11 40.32 21.25
CA LEU A 828 28.12 41.39 21.12
C LEU A 828 29.56 40.87 21.31
N PHE A 829 29.72 39.60 21.67
CA PHE A 829 31.01 38.93 21.79
C PHE A 829 31.43 38.24 20.49
N ASP A 830 32.74 38.31 20.19
CA ASP A 830 33.37 37.60 19.08
C ASP A 830 33.51 36.11 19.44
N LYS A 831 33.26 35.18 18.52
CA LYS A 831 33.46 33.73 18.80
C LYS A 831 34.91 33.35 19.11
N LYS A 832 35.87 34.21 18.76
CA LYS A 832 37.32 33.97 18.88
C LYS A 832 37.91 34.93 19.91
N GLY A 833 38.49 34.41 21.00
CA GLY A 833 39.20 35.20 22.01
C GLY A 833 38.86 34.81 23.46
N SER A 834 39.53 35.48 24.41
CA SER A 834 39.24 35.32 25.85
C SER A 834 37.98 36.10 26.23
N TYR A 835 37.08 35.47 26.99
CA TYR A 835 35.88 36.10 27.53
C TYR A 835 36.19 37.40 28.27
N ASP A 836 37.25 37.42 29.08
CA ASP A 836 37.63 38.58 29.90
C ASP A 836 38.11 39.77 29.04
N GLU A 837 38.76 39.50 27.91
CA GLU A 837 39.23 40.55 26.99
C GLU A 837 38.08 41.15 26.19
N GLN A 838 37.15 40.32 25.73
CA GLN A 838 35.95 40.76 25.02
C GLN A 838 35.00 41.52 25.94
N ARG A 839 34.88 41.08 27.21
CA ARG A 839 34.12 41.80 28.23
C ARG A 839 34.68 43.20 28.45
N LYS A 840 36.00 43.34 28.62
CA LYS A 840 36.65 44.66 28.75
C LYS A 840 36.43 45.55 27.52
N ARG A 841 36.47 44.98 26.31
CA ARG A 841 36.24 45.73 25.07
C ARG A 841 34.78 46.21 24.96
N LEU A 842 33.82 45.36 25.32
CA LEU A 842 32.40 45.71 25.36
C LEU A 842 32.14 46.81 26.41
N ASP A 843 32.70 46.67 27.61
CA ASP A 843 32.56 47.65 28.69
C ASP A 843 33.18 49.01 28.29
N GLY A 844 34.33 49.01 27.61
CA GLY A 844 34.92 50.23 27.06
C GLY A 844 34.06 50.89 25.97
N THR A 845 33.41 50.08 25.12
CA THR A 845 32.48 50.57 24.08
C THR A 845 31.22 51.17 24.71
N ARG A 846 30.68 50.52 25.76
CA ARG A 846 29.56 51.04 26.56
C ARG A 846 29.90 52.37 27.25
N GLN A 847 31.10 52.49 27.84
CA GLN A 847 31.56 53.74 28.47
C GLN A 847 31.67 54.90 27.48
N ALA A 848 32.16 54.63 26.26
CA ALA A 848 32.21 55.63 25.19
C ALA A 848 30.79 56.05 24.74
N ALA A 849 29.89 55.09 24.56
CA ALA A 849 28.49 55.34 24.20
C ALA A 849 27.76 56.20 25.25
N VAL A 850 27.90 55.89 26.55
CA VAL A 850 27.31 56.71 27.64
C VAL A 850 27.87 58.12 27.64
N SER A 851 29.15 58.29 27.33
CA SER A 851 29.80 59.60 27.27
C SER A 851 29.27 60.46 26.11
N GLU A 852 28.95 59.84 24.97
CA GLU A 852 28.33 60.51 23.80
C GLU A 852 26.88 60.90 24.08
N ILE A 853 26.09 60.00 24.69
CA ILE A 853 24.69 60.27 25.10
C ILE A 853 24.62 61.44 26.12
N LEU A 854 25.54 61.47 27.09
CA LEU A 854 25.64 62.54 28.09
C LEU A 854 26.09 63.89 27.50
N GLY A 855 26.80 63.88 26.37
CA GLY A 855 27.28 65.07 25.69
C GLY A 855 26.18 65.87 24.99
N ASP A 856 25.12 65.19 24.51
CA ASP A 856 24.05 65.81 23.73
C ASP A 856 22.81 66.22 24.56
N ARG A 857 22.45 65.55 25.69
CA ARG A 857 21.31 65.94 26.57
C ARG A 857 21.40 65.49 28.06
N ASN A 858 20.51 66.07 28.88
CA ASN A 858 20.36 65.95 30.34
C ASN A 858 20.12 64.50 30.86
N LEU A 859 20.49 64.24 32.12
CA LEU A 859 20.55 62.93 32.84
C LEU A 859 19.38 61.94 32.65
N ASN A 860 18.19 62.42 32.25
CA ASN A 860 17.01 61.59 32.03
C ASN A 860 17.08 60.70 30.77
N ALA A 861 17.96 60.99 29.81
CA ALA A 861 18.13 60.18 28.59
C ALA A 861 18.99 58.91 28.80
N VAL A 862 19.78 58.86 29.89
CA VAL A 862 20.65 57.72 30.23
C VAL A 862 19.91 56.66 31.07
N LEU A 863 18.75 57.01 31.63
CA LEU A 863 17.95 56.16 32.53
C LEU A 863 16.73 55.53 31.83
N LYS A 864 16.45 55.89 30.58
CA LYS A 864 15.49 55.23 29.69
C LYS A 864 16.24 54.29 28.79
#